data_AF-A0A540X3Z3-F1
#
_entry.id   AF-A0A540X3Z3-F1
#
_cell.length_a   1.000
_cell.length_b   1.000
_cell.length_c   1.000
_cell.angle_alpha   90.00
_cell.angle_beta   90.00
_cell.angle_gamma   90.00
#
_symmetry.space_group_name_H-M   'P 1'
#
loop_
_entity.id
_entity.type
_entity.pdbx_description
1 polymer ?
#
loop_
_entity_poly.entity_id
_entity_poly.type
_entity_poly.pdbx_seq_one_letter_code
_entity_poly.pdbx_strand_id
1 'polypeptide(L)'
;TILPRTPPKPPKPPRRRRTTGKDSKGTATPPETPEQREARRNRRRLTLTELREVARNLSHSARDDGLEHCYGREALVREVVDALEGREGAAIVLVGPPGSGKTALVHEVVRRLTARQDAAGQRRDVWRVDGNQFIAGMMYVGQWEARARGVVKELVEVGDLLYVDDLASLVYAGRTSSERTNVAQFLEPHMARGELTVLAESTPERFERVREEAPTLASLFRVVHVPALEPRTTLPALLGTLRELEGSGEGGPAVRLSPLALETLLDLQQRFVAHEAFPGKAVRLLRRVLARPGTVDQNVRRFTEEDVTAAMRAQTGLPDFVLGSAPPKSRDVLERELAAQVAGQPEAVAAVVDAILTLQRSLQPPDKPLATYLFVGPTGVGKTETAKALARTLFGSEERMVRFDMSEFVSASSITRLLGLPGAPDGELTTALRTQPFCVVLFDEVEKAHPRIFDALLQFLGEGRLTDGAGRTVDARQAVVVLTSNLGVREAAARTGFHRAPEGAEAHYLSSVRAFFRPEFFNRLDRVVPFRSLTPAALRVVVEHALESLLSRRGIRRGNVLVEVESALLDLLVEQAYDPRYGARPLKRALERRLTVPLAHHLVRRGGEDLARVELFRRGEDMGLSVELLMREPAWAREQDPTTWTLPGVSRVLEEVTTRLESLQAAEARRSDGEAPPGGVEAVELGERLERLSAEALDIRENELADRDFLETEERVGKLERDGYQDSWRHNKGRGGLRPRPSYVPEPMPVSPEERLRRCRPKVVNLRDEVEWLAHQLATRARGMEVHALLVEGLADSPTSALDAVVKGLPQGLGRVVVHEEHVEPDGTISWAAPGSARPAGVRVRRQVVSMAAFGLSEVLATLEGYALVHLGVRPALVRVELLADAPDLMKSVSRAVATRDAVKLAEREARRAGLVPESPQGRVVMEGEPENVVHLGSGRTPSESVAWAARVLRDSARGGH
;
A
#
# COMPACT_ATOMS: atom_id res chain seq x y z
N THR A 1 -19.73 -17.37 49.43
CA THR A 1 -19.78 -17.21 50.90
C THR A 1 -19.81 -15.74 51.23
N ILE A 2 -20.76 -15.26 52.02
CA ILE A 2 -20.92 -13.82 52.32
C ILE A 2 -20.37 -13.55 53.72
N LEU A 3 -19.41 -12.62 53.84
CA LEU A 3 -18.92 -12.12 55.13
C LEU A 3 -19.61 -10.79 55.48
N PRO A 4 -19.88 -10.52 56.78
CA PRO A 4 -20.68 -9.38 57.20
C PRO A 4 -19.96 -8.03 57.04
N ARG A 5 -20.72 -6.98 56.70
CA ARG A 5 -20.21 -5.61 56.68
C ARG A 5 -20.04 -5.07 58.10
N THR A 6 -18.80 -4.87 58.53
CA THR A 6 -18.48 -4.12 59.76
C THR A 6 -18.92 -2.66 59.60
N PRO A 7 -19.66 -2.05 60.55
CA PRO A 7 -20.04 -0.65 60.46
C PRO A 7 -18.82 0.28 60.60
N PRO A 8 -18.84 1.49 59.99
CA PRO A 8 -17.74 2.45 60.09
C PRO A 8 -17.56 2.93 61.53
N LYS A 9 -16.31 2.97 62.01
CA LYS A 9 -16.00 3.57 63.32
C LYS A 9 -16.21 5.10 63.25
N PRO A 10 -16.76 5.72 64.31
CA PRO A 10 -16.92 7.18 64.35
C PRO A 10 -15.56 7.89 64.32
N PRO A 11 -15.50 9.14 63.82
CA PRO A 11 -14.25 9.90 63.75
C PRO A 11 -13.67 10.11 65.15
N LYS A 12 -12.38 9.81 65.32
CA LYS A 12 -11.67 10.11 66.57
C LYS A 12 -11.49 11.63 66.70
N PRO A 13 -11.75 12.23 67.88
CA PRO A 13 -11.46 13.65 68.10
C PRO A 13 -9.95 13.92 67.99
N PRO A 14 -9.55 15.15 67.60
CA PRO A 14 -8.15 15.50 67.43
C PRO A 14 -7.37 15.34 68.74
N ARG A 15 -6.26 14.59 68.68
CA ARG A 15 -5.37 14.36 69.83
C ARG A 15 -4.75 15.70 70.28
N ARG A 16 -5.23 16.26 71.40
CA ARG A 16 -4.47 17.28 72.15
C ARG A 16 -3.08 16.72 72.46
N ARG A 17 -2.02 17.39 71.98
CA ARG A 17 -0.64 17.03 72.34
C ARG A 17 -0.45 17.21 73.85
N ARG A 18 0.03 16.17 74.54
CA ARG A 18 0.51 16.28 75.92
C ARG A 18 1.82 17.07 75.92
N THR A 19 1.89 18.13 76.72
CA THR A 19 3.11 18.90 76.97
C THR A 19 3.97 18.21 78.03
N THR A 20 4.95 17.40 77.59
CA THR A 20 6.05 16.96 78.46
C THR A 20 7.20 17.95 78.32
N GLY A 21 7.40 18.78 79.34
CA GLY A 21 8.50 19.76 79.34
C GLY A 21 9.85 19.09 79.59
N LYS A 22 10.87 19.53 78.84
CA LYS A 22 12.27 19.52 79.29
C LYS A 22 13.03 20.60 78.53
N ASP A 23 13.96 21.27 79.20
CA ASP A 23 14.46 22.57 78.78
C ASP A 23 15.47 22.50 77.63
N SER A 24 15.20 23.28 76.58
CA SER A 24 16.23 23.82 75.69
C SER A 24 15.81 25.21 75.23
N LYS A 25 16.71 26.19 75.34
CA LYS A 25 16.48 27.57 74.90
C LYS A 25 16.60 27.69 73.37
N GLY A 26 15.67 27.07 72.65
CA GLY A 26 15.40 27.38 71.25
C GLY A 26 14.33 28.46 71.15
N THR A 27 14.56 29.49 70.34
CA THR A 27 13.54 30.50 70.00
C THR A 27 12.44 29.83 69.17
N ALA A 28 11.37 29.38 69.84
CA ALA A 28 10.21 28.80 69.19
C ALA A 28 9.48 29.87 68.36
N THR A 29 9.76 29.89 67.05
CA THR A 29 9.06 30.73 66.08
C THR A 29 7.55 30.56 66.24
N PRO A 30 6.74 31.64 66.27
CA PRO A 30 5.29 31.52 66.34
C PRO A 30 4.79 30.66 65.16
N PRO A 31 3.73 29.84 65.35
CA PRO A 31 3.23 28.95 64.31
C PRO A 31 2.79 29.78 63.10
N GLU A 32 3.47 29.56 61.96
CA GLU A 32 3.28 30.33 60.72
C GLU A 32 1.79 30.46 60.36
N THR A 33 1.37 31.67 59.99
CA THR A 33 0.02 31.92 59.45
C THR A 33 -0.18 31.17 58.13
N PRO A 34 -1.43 30.91 57.67
CA PRO A 34 -1.68 30.28 56.37
C PRO A 34 -0.96 31.00 55.23
N GLU A 35 -1.03 32.33 55.21
CA GLU A 35 -0.36 33.22 54.24
C GLU A 35 1.17 33.06 54.26
N GLN A 36 1.79 32.97 55.45
CA GLN A 36 3.24 32.75 55.59
C GLN A 36 3.66 31.38 55.04
N ARG A 37 2.84 30.34 55.26
CA ARG A 37 3.07 29.00 54.70
C ARG A 37 2.92 28.99 53.19
N GLU A 38 1.90 29.65 52.65
CA GLU A 38 1.67 29.77 51.20
C GLU A 38 2.80 30.57 50.53
N ALA A 39 3.24 31.68 51.12
CA ALA A 39 4.40 32.43 50.66
C ALA A 39 5.70 31.59 50.67
N ARG A 40 5.89 30.73 51.69
CA ARG A 40 7.02 29.79 51.74
C ARG A 40 6.91 28.70 50.66
N ARG A 41 5.73 28.10 50.48
CA ARG A 41 5.44 27.11 49.41
C ARG A 41 5.69 27.72 48.03
N ASN A 42 5.21 28.93 47.77
CA ASN A 42 5.42 29.64 46.50
C ASN A 42 6.89 29.99 46.24
N ARG A 43 7.66 30.43 47.24
CA ARG A 43 9.12 30.55 47.11
C ARG A 43 9.78 29.20 46.79
N ARG A 44 9.33 28.12 47.43
CA ARG A 44 9.92 26.79 47.21
C ARG A 44 9.62 26.25 45.81
N ARG A 45 8.42 26.47 45.26
CA ARG A 45 8.04 26.12 43.87
C ARG A 45 8.96 26.69 42.79
N LEU A 46 9.62 27.83 43.05
CA LEU A 46 10.62 28.42 42.13
C LEU A 46 11.94 27.64 42.12
N THR A 47 12.24 26.88 43.18
CA THR A 47 13.50 26.14 43.43
C THR A 47 13.32 24.61 43.39
N LEU A 48 12.32 24.15 42.63
CA LEU A 48 12.11 22.74 42.31
C LEU A 48 13.07 22.33 41.19
N THR A 49 13.87 21.30 41.43
CA THR A 49 14.81 20.74 40.44
C THR A 49 14.44 19.30 40.11
N GLU A 50 14.47 18.41 41.10
CA GLU A 50 14.24 16.97 40.93
C GLU A 50 12.84 16.69 40.36
N LEU A 51 11.82 17.38 40.88
CA LEU A 51 10.44 17.24 40.41
C LEU A 51 10.26 17.74 38.96
N ARG A 52 11.09 18.68 38.48
CA ARG A 52 11.00 19.20 37.11
C ARG A 52 11.75 18.33 36.09
N GLU A 53 12.77 17.58 36.50
CA GLU A 53 13.40 16.57 35.63
C GLU A 53 12.49 15.35 35.43
N VAL A 54 11.76 14.94 36.47
CA VAL A 54 10.99 13.69 36.48
C VAL A 54 9.52 13.88 36.12
N ALA A 55 8.92 15.05 36.39
CA ALA A 55 7.47 15.25 36.29
C ALA A 55 7.05 16.40 35.36
N ARG A 56 5.91 16.24 34.68
CA ARG A 56 5.26 17.31 33.91
C ARG A 56 4.15 17.98 34.71
N ASN A 57 4.22 19.30 34.87
CA ASN A 57 3.15 20.09 35.50
C ASN A 57 1.91 20.14 34.58
N LEU A 58 0.80 19.53 35.01
CA LEU A 58 -0.49 19.56 34.31
C LEU A 58 -1.30 20.81 34.65
N SER A 59 -1.09 21.44 35.80
CA SER A 59 -1.76 22.70 36.17
C SER A 59 -1.26 23.91 35.37
N HIS A 60 -0.15 23.80 34.64
CA HIS A 60 0.19 24.74 33.57
C HIS A 60 -0.68 24.46 32.34
N SER A 61 -0.62 23.24 31.78
CA SER A 61 -1.45 22.87 30.62
C SER A 61 -2.97 23.00 30.86
N ALA A 62 -3.44 23.00 32.10
CA ALA A 62 -4.83 23.29 32.47
C ALA A 62 -5.24 24.77 32.35
N ARG A 63 -4.27 25.70 32.46
CA ARG A 63 -4.44 27.15 32.28
C ARG A 63 -4.24 27.55 30.82
N ASP A 64 -3.39 26.80 30.10
CA ASP A 64 -3.16 26.92 28.66
C ASP A 64 -4.26 26.23 27.80
N ASP A 65 -5.36 25.76 28.43
CA ASP A 65 -6.46 24.93 27.88
C ASP A 65 -6.04 23.67 27.08
N GLY A 66 -4.78 23.24 27.24
CA GLY A 66 -4.17 22.08 26.56
C GLY A 66 -4.48 20.72 27.20
N LEU A 67 -5.64 20.55 27.83
CA LEU A 67 -6.08 19.32 28.49
C LEU A 67 -7.44 18.84 27.95
N GLU A 68 -7.53 17.57 27.54
CA GLU A 68 -8.77 16.97 27.02
C GLU A 68 -9.91 16.96 28.06
N HIS A 69 -11.14 17.31 27.66
CA HIS A 69 -12.29 17.32 28.59
C HIS A 69 -12.88 15.92 28.85
N CYS A 70 -13.57 15.78 29.98
CA CYS A 70 -14.31 14.56 30.32
C CYS A 70 -15.84 14.73 30.19
N TYR A 71 -16.38 14.31 29.07
CA TYR A 71 -17.83 14.29 28.84
C TYR A 71 -18.50 13.03 29.44
N GLY A 72 -19.76 13.17 29.86
CA GLY A 72 -20.58 12.06 30.33
C GLY A 72 -20.23 11.48 31.71
N ARG A 73 -19.20 11.99 32.40
CA ARG A 73 -18.74 11.49 33.72
C ARG A 73 -18.89 12.49 34.87
N GLU A 74 -19.77 13.48 34.74
CA GLU A 74 -19.97 14.59 35.68
C GLU A 74 -20.13 14.20 37.16
N ALA A 75 -20.71 13.04 37.46
CA ALA A 75 -20.81 12.54 38.84
C ALA A 75 -19.45 12.08 39.41
N LEU A 76 -18.66 11.35 38.62
CA LEU A 76 -17.34 10.84 39.03
C LEU A 76 -16.30 11.96 39.08
N VAL A 77 -16.37 12.93 38.16
CA VAL A 77 -15.51 14.13 38.20
C VAL A 77 -15.72 14.88 39.52
N ARG A 78 -16.97 15.12 39.92
CA ARG A 78 -17.28 15.75 41.22
C ARG A 78 -16.83 14.91 42.40
N GLU A 79 -17.09 13.60 42.41
CA GLU A 79 -16.63 12.70 43.49
C GLU A 79 -15.11 12.79 43.71
N VAL A 80 -14.31 12.87 42.64
CA VAL A 80 -12.84 12.95 42.73
C VAL A 80 -12.37 14.36 43.11
N VAL A 81 -12.97 15.42 42.54
CA VAL A 81 -12.67 16.81 42.94
C VAL A 81 -12.96 17.02 44.42
N ASP A 82 -14.18 16.70 44.88
CA ASP A 82 -14.64 16.89 46.25
C ASP A 82 -13.88 16.00 47.27
N ALA A 83 -13.17 14.96 46.80
CA ALA A 83 -12.30 14.10 47.61
C ALA A 83 -10.83 14.58 47.69
N LEU A 84 -10.39 15.42 46.74
CA LEU A 84 -9.06 16.04 46.71
C LEU A 84 -9.04 17.45 47.31
N GLU A 85 -10.19 18.14 47.31
CA GLU A 85 -10.37 19.45 47.96
C GLU A 85 -10.39 19.34 49.49
N GLY A 86 -9.83 20.35 50.15
CA GLY A 86 -9.80 20.47 51.62
C GLY A 86 -9.04 19.37 52.37
N ARG A 87 -8.36 18.45 51.67
CA ARG A 87 -7.66 17.28 52.26
C ARG A 87 -6.22 17.19 51.78
N GLU A 88 -5.30 17.68 52.60
CA GLU A 88 -3.90 17.23 52.51
C GLU A 88 -3.85 15.73 52.89
N GLY A 89 -3.09 14.94 52.12
CA GLY A 89 -2.91 13.51 52.36
C GLY A 89 -3.89 12.56 51.66
N ALA A 90 -4.72 13.02 50.72
CA ALA A 90 -5.65 12.15 50.01
C ALA A 90 -4.94 11.26 48.97
N ALA A 91 -5.18 9.95 49.02
CA ALA A 91 -4.71 8.98 48.02
C ALA A 91 -5.90 8.34 47.31
N ILE A 92 -6.02 8.54 46.00
CA ILE A 92 -7.14 8.05 45.16
C ILE A 92 -6.59 7.29 43.96
N VAL A 93 -7.14 6.10 43.67
CA VAL A 93 -6.82 5.33 42.47
C VAL A 93 -8.07 5.12 41.62
N LEU A 94 -8.00 5.54 40.35
CA LEU A 94 -9.02 5.32 39.33
C LEU A 94 -8.81 3.93 38.72
N VAL A 95 -9.69 2.98 39.03
CA VAL A 95 -9.60 1.59 38.53
C VAL A 95 -10.70 1.35 37.51
N GLY A 96 -10.32 1.03 36.28
CA GLY A 96 -11.27 0.75 35.21
C GLY A 96 -10.60 0.28 33.90
N PRO A 97 -11.37 -0.30 32.97
CA PRO A 97 -10.82 -0.92 31.76
C PRO A 97 -9.99 0.03 30.86
N PRO A 98 -9.12 -0.50 29.99
CA PRO A 98 -8.49 0.27 28.91
C PRO A 98 -9.53 0.98 28.04
N GLY A 99 -9.35 2.27 27.79
CA GLY A 99 -10.28 3.07 26.99
C GLY A 99 -11.50 3.65 27.73
N SER A 100 -11.72 3.36 29.03
CA SER A 100 -12.88 3.91 29.76
C SER A 100 -12.84 5.43 30.00
N GLY A 101 -11.75 6.12 29.63
CA GLY A 101 -11.63 7.58 29.73
C GLY A 101 -11.17 8.08 31.11
N LYS A 102 -10.43 7.24 31.85
CA LYS A 102 -9.78 7.62 33.12
C LYS A 102 -8.91 8.88 32.98
N THR A 103 -8.07 8.96 31.95
CA THR A 103 -7.14 10.09 31.76
C THR A 103 -7.84 11.39 31.40
N ALA A 104 -8.91 11.33 30.59
CA ALA A 104 -9.79 12.47 30.39
C ALA A 104 -10.47 12.92 31.71
N LEU A 105 -10.88 11.97 32.56
CA LEU A 105 -11.42 12.28 33.89
C LEU A 105 -10.37 12.97 34.77
N VAL A 106 -9.13 12.50 34.78
CA VAL A 106 -8.01 13.17 35.48
C VAL A 106 -7.82 14.58 34.93
N HIS A 107 -7.74 14.76 33.61
CA HIS A 107 -7.57 16.06 32.98
C HIS A 107 -8.68 17.06 33.39
N GLU A 108 -9.95 16.65 33.34
CA GLU A 108 -11.08 17.48 33.76
C GLU A 108 -11.10 17.77 35.28
N VAL A 109 -10.66 16.81 36.11
CA VAL A 109 -10.43 17.02 37.55
C VAL A 109 -9.33 18.07 37.77
N VAL A 110 -8.19 17.96 37.10
CA VAL A 110 -7.07 18.93 37.19
C VAL A 110 -7.52 20.31 36.73
N ARG A 111 -8.28 20.40 35.64
CA ARG A 111 -8.83 21.66 35.12
C ARG A 111 -9.74 22.35 36.12
N ARG A 112 -10.68 21.61 36.74
CA ARG A 112 -11.59 22.14 37.77
C ARG A 112 -10.89 22.51 39.07
N LEU A 113 -9.96 21.68 39.55
CA LEU A 113 -9.15 21.99 40.72
C LEU A 113 -8.33 23.27 40.49
N THR A 114 -7.67 23.39 39.33
CA THR A 114 -6.86 24.57 38.98
C THR A 114 -7.73 25.84 38.91
N ALA A 115 -8.88 25.80 38.23
CA ALA A 115 -9.80 26.93 38.15
C ALA A 115 -10.37 27.36 39.51
N ARG A 116 -10.71 26.40 40.40
CA ARG A 116 -11.19 26.69 41.77
C ARG A 116 -10.08 27.24 42.66
N GLN A 117 -8.84 26.76 42.52
CA GLN A 117 -7.66 27.28 43.22
C GLN A 117 -7.37 28.73 42.83
N ASP A 118 -7.31 29.02 41.53
CA ASP A 118 -7.02 30.36 41.01
C ASP A 118 -8.10 31.36 41.46
N ALA A 119 -9.38 30.95 41.47
CA ALA A 119 -10.47 31.75 42.01
C ALA A 119 -10.42 31.94 43.54
N ALA A 120 -9.77 31.04 44.28
CA ALA A 120 -9.57 31.12 45.73
C ALA A 120 -8.26 31.84 46.13
N GLY A 121 -7.44 32.26 45.16
CA GLY A 121 -6.11 32.84 45.41
C GLY A 121 -5.07 31.86 45.96
N GLN A 122 -5.37 30.56 45.98
CA GLN A 122 -4.47 29.50 46.46
C GLN A 122 -3.76 28.85 45.27
N ARG A 123 -2.57 28.28 45.48
CA ARG A 123 -1.90 27.47 44.44
C ARG A 123 -1.54 26.09 44.97
N ARG A 124 -1.88 25.06 44.19
CA ARG A 124 -1.53 23.65 44.42
C ARG A 124 -1.46 22.91 43.08
N ASP A 125 -0.28 22.92 42.48
CA ASP A 125 -0.09 22.35 41.14
C ASP A 125 -0.20 20.82 41.13
N VAL A 126 -0.54 20.27 39.97
CA VAL A 126 -0.58 18.82 39.71
C VAL A 126 0.58 18.40 38.83
N TRP A 127 1.35 17.41 39.27
CA TRP A 127 2.56 16.91 38.59
C TRP A 127 2.38 15.47 38.13
N ARG A 128 2.39 15.22 36.82
CA ARG A 128 2.31 13.88 36.20
C ARG A 128 3.67 13.20 36.20
N VAL A 129 3.73 11.92 36.61
CA VAL A 129 4.91 11.05 36.54
C VAL A 129 4.54 9.64 36.07
N ASP A 130 5.34 9.09 35.16
CA ASP A 130 5.51 7.64 34.90
C ASP A 130 6.66 7.12 35.80
N GLY A 131 6.46 6.01 36.51
CA GLY A 131 7.46 5.42 37.39
C GLY A 131 8.81 5.13 36.71
N ASN A 132 8.83 4.90 35.39
CA ASN A 132 10.07 4.72 34.63
C ASN A 132 10.93 5.99 34.55
N GLN A 133 10.35 7.19 34.74
CA GLN A 133 11.09 8.46 34.68
C GLN A 133 12.06 8.64 35.87
N PHE A 134 11.83 7.97 37.00
CA PHE A 134 12.76 7.98 38.14
C PHE A 134 14.10 7.31 37.80
N ILE A 135 14.08 6.22 37.01
CA ILE A 135 15.27 5.46 36.60
C ILE A 135 15.88 5.96 35.29
N ALA A 136 15.18 6.79 34.52
CA ALA A 136 15.63 7.30 33.23
C ALA A 136 16.94 8.11 33.35
N GLY A 137 17.93 7.75 32.51
CA GLY A 137 19.24 8.43 32.44
C GLY A 137 20.24 8.04 33.54
N MET A 138 19.91 7.12 34.44
CA MET A 138 20.79 6.74 35.55
C MET A 138 21.69 5.54 35.21
N MET A 139 22.97 5.63 35.54
CA MET A 139 23.99 4.61 35.24
C MET A 139 24.62 3.97 36.48
N TYR A 140 24.53 4.63 37.65
CA TYR A 140 25.16 4.17 38.89
C TYR A 140 24.12 3.78 39.95
N VAL A 141 24.47 2.78 40.76
CA VAL A 141 23.63 2.27 41.85
C VAL A 141 23.27 3.39 42.83
N GLY A 142 22.00 3.43 43.27
CA GLY A 142 21.49 4.40 44.25
C GLY A 142 21.17 5.80 43.70
N GLN A 143 21.54 6.16 42.46
CA GLN A 143 21.20 7.49 41.92
C GLN A 143 19.69 7.71 41.78
N TRP A 144 18.97 6.71 41.26
CA TRP A 144 17.51 6.77 41.11
C TRP A 144 16.79 6.84 42.47
N GLU A 145 17.36 6.25 43.53
CA GLU A 145 16.85 6.39 44.89
C GLU A 145 17.06 7.81 45.43
N ALA A 146 18.22 8.41 45.20
CA ALA A 146 18.51 9.79 45.61
C ALA A 146 17.50 10.76 44.97
N ARG A 147 17.28 10.62 43.66
CA ARG A 147 16.23 11.32 42.90
C ARG A 147 14.83 11.06 43.46
N ALA A 148 14.45 9.81 43.72
CA ALA A 148 13.14 9.47 44.28
C ALA A 148 12.90 10.14 45.65
N ARG A 149 13.91 10.10 46.55
CA ARG A 149 13.87 10.81 47.85
C ARG A 149 13.80 12.33 47.66
N GLY A 150 14.50 12.88 46.67
CA GLY A 150 14.48 14.30 46.28
C GLY A 150 13.10 14.76 45.84
N VAL A 151 12.49 14.07 44.87
CA VAL A 151 11.13 14.32 44.37
C VAL A 151 10.09 14.26 45.50
N VAL A 152 10.14 13.24 46.36
CA VAL A 152 9.19 13.11 47.49
C VAL A 152 9.37 14.25 48.50
N LYS A 153 10.62 14.62 48.82
CA LYS A 153 10.90 15.77 49.69
C LYS A 153 10.39 17.08 49.09
N GLU A 154 10.66 17.34 47.81
CA GLU A 154 10.19 18.54 47.11
C GLU A 154 8.65 18.63 47.16
N LEU A 155 7.94 17.56 46.78
CA LEU A 155 6.47 17.49 46.81
C LEU A 155 5.88 17.78 48.20
N VAL A 156 6.44 17.19 49.26
CA VAL A 156 5.98 17.41 50.64
C VAL A 156 6.29 18.83 51.14
N GLU A 157 7.39 19.45 50.69
CA GLU A 157 7.72 20.84 51.02
C GLU A 157 6.77 21.86 50.34
N VAL A 158 6.31 21.59 49.11
CA VAL A 158 5.35 22.46 48.40
C VAL A 158 3.87 22.14 48.65
N GLY A 159 3.52 20.91 49.03
CA GLY A 159 2.13 20.46 49.25
C GLY A 159 1.32 20.17 47.98
N ASP A 160 1.99 20.12 46.83
CA ASP A 160 1.40 19.85 45.50
C ASP A 160 0.87 18.40 45.38
N LEU A 161 0.16 18.10 44.29
CA LEU A 161 -0.44 16.80 44.05
C LEU A 161 0.38 16.00 43.03
N LEU A 162 0.70 14.75 43.36
CA LEU A 162 1.34 13.79 42.45
C LEU A 162 0.26 13.02 41.67
N TYR A 163 0.33 13.04 40.35
CA TYR A 163 -0.48 12.21 39.46
C TYR A 163 0.37 11.11 38.82
N VAL A 164 -0.10 9.87 38.90
CA VAL A 164 0.58 8.67 38.40
C VAL A 164 -0.30 8.00 37.34
N ASP A 165 0.18 7.90 36.10
CA ASP A 165 -0.62 7.39 34.97
C ASP A 165 -0.65 5.85 34.86
N ASP A 166 0.33 5.15 35.42
CA ASP A 166 0.30 3.72 35.67
C ASP A 166 0.79 3.40 37.08
N LEU A 167 -0.12 3.13 38.02
CA LEU A 167 0.24 2.82 39.42
C LEU A 167 1.23 1.64 39.54
N ALA A 168 1.18 0.68 38.61
CA ALA A 168 2.08 -0.47 38.63
C ALA A 168 3.54 -0.09 38.30
N SER A 169 3.77 0.99 37.55
CA SER A 169 5.12 1.48 37.22
C SER A 169 5.95 1.77 38.48
N LEU A 170 5.35 2.31 39.54
CA LEU A 170 6.03 2.61 40.81
C LEU A 170 6.44 1.36 41.60
N VAL A 171 5.81 0.21 41.33
CA VAL A 171 6.10 -1.07 41.99
C VAL A 171 7.22 -1.83 41.27
N TYR A 172 7.31 -1.69 39.95
CA TYR A 172 8.34 -2.33 39.13
C TYR A 172 9.60 -1.47 38.93
N ALA A 173 9.48 -0.15 38.86
CA ALA A 173 10.62 0.75 38.68
C ALA A 173 11.61 0.69 39.86
N GLY A 174 12.89 0.55 39.52
CA GLY A 174 14.00 0.45 40.47
C GLY A 174 14.36 -0.99 40.89
N ARG A 175 13.53 -1.99 40.61
CA ARG A 175 13.83 -3.39 40.93
C ARG A 175 14.98 -3.94 40.09
N THR A 176 15.84 -4.74 40.72
CA THR A 176 16.87 -5.53 40.06
C THR A 176 16.66 -7.02 40.33
N SER A 177 17.48 -7.90 39.73
CA SER A 177 17.43 -9.34 40.01
C SER A 177 17.84 -9.70 41.45
N SER A 178 18.56 -8.80 42.15
CA SER A 178 19.03 -8.97 43.52
C SER A 178 18.24 -8.16 44.56
N GLU A 179 17.66 -7.02 44.18
CA GLU A 179 17.07 -6.06 45.13
C GLU A 179 15.58 -5.81 44.86
N ARG A 180 14.79 -5.83 45.94
CA ARG A 180 13.33 -5.59 45.93
C ARG A 180 12.95 -4.13 46.20
N THR A 181 13.93 -3.23 46.31
CA THR A 181 13.70 -1.79 46.44
C THR A 181 12.97 -1.27 45.21
N ASN A 182 12.00 -0.37 45.39
CA ASN A 182 11.26 0.26 44.30
C ASN A 182 10.81 1.67 44.68
N VAL A 183 10.33 2.44 43.70
CA VAL A 183 9.91 3.84 43.91
C VAL A 183 8.78 3.94 44.95
N ALA A 184 7.84 2.99 44.96
CA ALA A 184 6.72 2.95 45.90
C ALA A 184 7.14 3.01 47.38
N GLN A 185 8.24 2.35 47.77
CA GLN A 185 8.72 2.33 49.17
C GLN A 185 9.14 3.71 49.70
N PHE A 186 9.49 4.67 48.83
CA PHE A 186 9.78 6.05 49.23
C PHE A 186 8.50 6.90 49.38
N LEU A 187 7.41 6.52 48.73
CA LEU A 187 6.10 7.21 48.76
C LEU A 187 5.24 6.76 49.94
N GLU A 188 5.19 5.45 50.20
CA GLU A 188 4.37 4.82 51.26
C GLU A 188 4.43 5.55 52.63
N PRO A 189 5.61 5.93 53.18
CA PRO A 189 5.68 6.54 54.51
C PRO A 189 5.02 7.93 54.57
N HIS A 190 5.10 8.71 53.49
CA HIS A 190 4.54 10.06 53.42
C HIS A 190 3.03 10.02 53.12
N MET A 191 2.59 9.07 52.30
CA MET A 191 1.16 8.77 52.10
C MET A 191 0.50 8.30 53.41
N ALA A 192 1.11 7.36 54.13
CA ALA A 192 0.60 6.84 55.40
C ALA A 192 0.51 7.88 56.53
N ARG A 193 1.30 8.97 56.45
CA ARG A 193 1.21 10.11 57.39
C ARG A 193 0.26 11.22 56.92
N GLY A 194 -0.28 11.14 55.71
CA GLY A 194 -1.11 12.19 55.11
C GLY A 194 -0.32 13.42 54.65
N GLU A 195 0.98 13.29 54.42
CA GLU A 195 1.86 14.37 53.96
C GLU A 195 1.85 14.53 52.44
N LEU A 196 1.60 13.44 51.71
CA LEU A 196 1.59 13.41 50.24
C LEU A 196 0.17 13.13 49.73
N THR A 197 -0.24 13.83 48.68
CA THR A 197 -1.53 13.63 48.00
C THR A 197 -1.28 13.03 46.63
N VAL A 198 -1.92 11.90 46.34
CA VAL A 198 -1.64 11.08 45.15
C VAL A 198 -2.94 10.74 44.43
N LEU A 199 -3.02 11.06 43.15
CA LEU A 199 -4.02 10.54 42.22
C LEU A 199 -3.33 9.52 41.31
N ALA A 200 -3.92 8.35 41.12
CA ALA A 200 -3.32 7.30 40.30
C ALA A 200 -4.32 6.66 39.36
N GLU A 201 -3.85 6.13 38.22
CA GLU A 201 -4.63 5.29 37.32
C GLU A 201 -4.18 3.84 37.34
N SER A 202 -5.14 2.92 37.14
CA SER A 202 -4.84 1.52 36.86
C SER A 202 -5.95 0.81 36.07
N THR A 203 -5.65 -0.38 35.57
CA THR A 203 -6.67 -1.36 35.12
C THR A 203 -6.93 -2.37 36.24
N PRO A 204 -8.08 -3.05 36.29
CA PRO A 204 -8.38 -4.01 37.36
C PRO A 204 -7.30 -5.09 37.50
N GLU A 205 -6.80 -5.61 36.38
CA GLU A 205 -5.80 -6.68 36.32
C GLU A 205 -4.46 -6.22 36.92
N ARG A 206 -4.09 -4.96 36.72
CA ARG A 206 -2.83 -4.38 37.21
C ARG A 206 -2.95 -3.86 38.64
N PHE A 207 -4.13 -3.39 39.05
CA PHE A 207 -4.38 -3.05 40.46
C PHE A 207 -4.33 -4.30 41.34
N GLU A 208 -4.90 -5.42 40.88
CA GLU A 208 -4.79 -6.71 41.57
C GLU A 208 -3.33 -7.19 41.67
N ARG A 209 -2.48 -7.01 40.64
CA ARG A 209 -1.02 -7.25 40.77
C ARG A 209 -0.35 -6.35 41.79
N VAL A 210 -0.71 -5.06 41.83
CA VAL A 210 -0.22 -4.13 42.86
C VAL A 210 -0.67 -4.55 44.28
N ARG A 211 -1.87 -5.13 44.43
CA ARG A 211 -2.34 -5.71 45.70
C ARG A 211 -1.59 -6.99 46.10
N GLU A 212 -1.19 -7.82 45.15
CA GLU A 212 -0.37 -9.02 45.39
C GLU A 212 1.07 -8.65 45.79
N GLU A 213 1.68 -7.71 45.09
CA GLU A 213 3.12 -7.42 45.21
C GLU A 213 3.47 -6.26 46.15
N ALA A 214 2.57 -5.29 46.32
CA ALA A 214 2.75 -4.10 47.17
C ALA A 214 1.47 -3.82 47.99
N PRO A 215 1.05 -4.77 48.87
CA PRO A 215 -0.19 -4.65 49.63
C PRO A 215 -0.25 -3.42 50.55
N THR A 216 0.91 -2.93 51.02
CA THR A 216 1.01 -1.70 51.83
C THR A 216 0.55 -0.50 50.99
N LEU A 217 1.25 -0.17 49.90
CA LEU A 217 0.84 0.85 48.91
C LEU A 217 -0.64 0.72 48.53
N ALA A 218 -1.08 -0.48 48.14
CA ALA A 218 -2.45 -0.70 47.69
C ALA A 218 -3.51 -0.39 48.75
N SER A 219 -3.20 -0.61 50.03
CA SER A 219 -4.11 -0.35 51.15
C SER A 219 -4.25 1.13 51.54
N LEU A 220 -3.34 2.00 51.06
CA LEU A 220 -3.39 3.45 51.29
C LEU A 220 -4.37 4.17 50.35
N PHE A 221 -4.70 3.58 49.19
CA PHE A 221 -5.55 4.21 48.18
C PHE A 221 -7.05 3.99 48.41
N ARG A 222 -7.85 5.05 48.28
CA ARG A 222 -9.29 4.93 47.98
C ARG A 222 -9.46 4.55 46.52
N VAL A 223 -10.04 3.38 46.26
CA VAL A 223 -10.45 2.98 44.91
C VAL A 223 -11.71 3.75 44.50
N VAL A 224 -11.66 4.36 43.31
CA VAL A 224 -12.82 4.91 42.59
C VAL A 224 -12.94 4.15 41.28
N HIS A 225 -14.09 3.50 41.07
CA HIS A 225 -14.29 2.67 39.87
C HIS A 225 -14.75 3.51 38.68
N VAL A 226 -14.08 3.35 37.54
CA VAL A 226 -14.41 4.04 36.27
C VAL A 226 -14.96 3.01 35.27
N PRO A 227 -16.26 2.65 35.36
CA PRO A 227 -16.87 1.64 34.49
C PRO A 227 -16.84 2.10 33.03
N ALA A 228 -16.82 1.16 32.08
CA ALA A 228 -17.01 1.46 30.66
C ALA A 228 -18.37 2.17 30.43
N LEU A 229 -18.42 3.05 29.44
CA LEU A 229 -19.71 3.59 28.98
C LEU A 229 -20.42 2.57 28.07
N GLU A 230 -21.75 2.63 28.04
CA GLU A 230 -22.54 1.99 26.98
C GLU A 230 -22.48 2.83 25.69
N PRO A 231 -22.70 2.23 24.50
CA PRO A 231 -22.69 2.95 23.22
C PRO A 231 -23.60 4.18 23.21
N ARG A 232 -24.84 4.05 23.72
CA ARG A 232 -25.80 5.18 23.79
C ARG A 232 -25.31 6.29 24.73
N THR A 233 -24.74 5.92 25.88
CA THR A 233 -24.16 6.89 26.85
C THR A 233 -22.83 7.50 26.37
N THR A 234 -22.27 7.01 25.26
CA THR A 234 -21.02 7.53 24.65
C THR A 234 -21.28 8.73 23.72
N LEU A 235 -22.51 8.91 23.24
CA LEU A 235 -22.88 10.01 22.34
C LEU A 235 -22.46 11.42 22.85
N PRO A 236 -22.63 11.78 24.14
CA PRO A 236 -22.18 13.09 24.65
C PRO A 236 -20.66 13.30 24.54
N ALA A 237 -19.86 12.23 24.60
CA ALA A 237 -18.40 12.33 24.45
C ALA A 237 -17.96 12.48 22.99
N LEU A 238 -18.66 11.82 22.06
CA LEU A 238 -18.39 11.99 20.63
C LEU A 238 -18.82 13.38 20.14
N LEU A 239 -19.98 13.87 20.60
CA LEU A 239 -20.46 15.22 20.30
C LEU A 239 -19.63 16.31 21.02
N GLY A 240 -19.11 16.01 22.21
CA GLY A 240 -18.16 16.87 22.91
C GLY A 240 -16.86 17.04 22.14
N THR A 241 -16.16 15.94 21.83
CA THR A 241 -14.90 16.00 21.09
C THR A 241 -15.06 16.50 19.64
N LEU A 242 -16.23 16.33 19.02
CA LEU A 242 -16.49 17.00 17.73
C LEU A 242 -16.45 18.54 17.88
N ARG A 243 -17.02 19.10 18.95
CA ARG A 243 -16.99 20.54 19.25
C ARG A 243 -15.61 21.04 19.67
N GLU A 244 -14.83 20.25 20.42
CA GLU A 244 -13.42 20.55 20.72
C GLU A 244 -12.65 20.78 19.42
N LEU A 245 -12.81 19.87 18.46
CA LEU A 245 -12.09 19.89 17.18
C LEU A 245 -12.61 20.96 16.21
N GLU A 246 -13.89 21.35 16.30
CA GLU A 246 -14.38 22.58 15.65
C GLU A 246 -13.76 23.83 16.27
N GLY A 247 -13.75 23.94 17.60
CA GLY A 247 -13.28 25.13 18.32
C GLY A 247 -11.77 25.38 18.23
N SER A 248 -10.96 24.31 18.13
CA SER A 248 -9.49 24.41 18.05
C SER A 248 -8.95 24.96 16.72
N GLY A 249 -9.80 25.15 15.70
CA GLY A 249 -9.41 25.60 14.37
C GLY A 249 -9.90 27.02 14.07
N GLU A 250 -9.15 28.05 14.45
CA GLU A 250 -9.45 29.43 14.05
C GLU A 250 -9.50 29.54 12.51
N GLY A 251 -10.68 29.88 11.96
CA GLY A 251 -10.92 29.93 10.51
C GLY A 251 -11.15 28.58 9.81
N GLY A 252 -11.19 27.47 10.55
CA GLY A 252 -11.41 26.13 9.98
C GLY A 252 -12.84 25.90 9.45
N PRO A 253 -13.03 25.01 8.46
CA PRO A 253 -14.36 24.60 8.01
C PRO A 253 -15.11 23.81 9.10
N ALA A 254 -16.39 24.15 9.33
CA ALA A 254 -17.23 23.51 10.34
C ALA A 254 -17.44 22.01 10.06
N VAL A 255 -17.67 21.20 11.10
CA VAL A 255 -17.63 19.72 11.00
C VAL A 255 -19.02 19.11 11.16
N ARG A 256 -19.45 18.25 10.23
CA ARG A 256 -20.76 17.56 10.33
C ARG A 256 -20.62 16.07 9.99
N LEU A 257 -20.76 15.22 10.99
CA LEU A 257 -21.03 13.79 10.77
C LEU A 257 -22.52 13.58 10.47
N SER A 258 -22.85 12.65 9.57
CA SER A 258 -24.23 12.17 9.43
C SER A 258 -24.65 11.37 10.68
N PRO A 259 -25.96 11.29 11.01
CA PRO A 259 -26.43 10.41 12.08
C PRO A 259 -26.08 8.94 11.85
N LEU A 260 -26.16 8.49 10.58
CA LEU A 260 -25.77 7.14 10.16
C LEU A 260 -24.28 6.89 10.40
N ALA A 261 -23.39 7.84 10.07
CA ALA A 261 -21.96 7.73 10.38
C ALA A 261 -21.71 7.52 11.87
N LEU A 262 -22.45 8.21 12.75
CA LEU A 262 -22.32 8.08 14.20
C LEU A 262 -22.83 6.72 14.72
N GLU A 263 -23.90 6.18 14.13
CA GLU A 263 -24.42 4.85 14.43
C GLU A 263 -23.46 3.74 13.93
N THR A 264 -23.02 3.80 12.67
CA THR A 264 -22.01 2.90 12.09
C THR A 264 -20.70 2.93 12.90
N LEU A 265 -20.27 4.09 13.39
CA LEU A 265 -19.07 4.22 14.22
C LEU A 265 -19.22 3.45 15.54
N LEU A 266 -20.40 3.51 16.18
CA LEU A 266 -20.67 2.76 17.41
C LEU A 266 -20.80 1.25 17.15
N ASP A 267 -21.50 0.83 16.09
CA ASP A 267 -21.66 -0.58 15.70
C ASP A 267 -20.31 -1.26 15.40
N LEU A 268 -19.51 -0.68 14.50
CA LEU A 268 -18.20 -1.24 14.12
C LEU A 268 -17.26 -1.33 15.33
N GLN A 269 -17.29 -0.34 16.23
CA GLN A 269 -16.50 -0.36 17.47
C GLN A 269 -17.03 -1.36 18.52
N GLN A 270 -18.32 -1.69 18.49
CA GLN A 270 -18.90 -2.75 19.33
C GLN A 270 -18.57 -4.14 18.78
N ARG A 271 -18.75 -4.38 17.48
CA ARG A 271 -18.55 -5.68 16.82
C ARG A 271 -17.08 -6.11 16.74
N PHE A 272 -16.19 -5.21 16.31
CA PHE A 272 -14.79 -5.57 15.99
C PHE A 272 -13.78 -5.11 17.05
N VAL A 273 -14.07 -4.06 17.82
CA VAL A 273 -13.15 -3.53 18.87
C VAL A 273 -13.69 -3.86 20.27
N ALA A 274 -14.19 -5.09 20.45
CA ALA A 274 -14.78 -5.59 21.69
C ALA A 274 -13.80 -5.79 22.87
N HIS A 275 -12.53 -5.42 22.71
CA HIS A 275 -11.48 -5.50 23.74
C HIS A 275 -11.18 -4.16 24.42
N GLU A 276 -11.51 -3.04 23.78
CA GLU A 276 -11.39 -1.71 24.36
C GLU A 276 -12.76 -1.22 24.87
N ALA A 277 -12.76 -0.47 25.97
CA ALA A 277 -13.97 0.17 26.48
C ALA A 277 -14.32 1.45 25.72
N PHE A 278 -15.62 1.76 25.68
CA PHE A 278 -16.11 3.10 25.37
C PHE A 278 -15.88 4.04 26.58
N PRO A 279 -15.66 5.35 26.36
CA PRO A 279 -15.76 6.06 25.08
C PRO A 279 -14.49 6.00 24.22
N GLY A 280 -13.32 5.65 24.77
CA GLY A 280 -12.02 5.93 24.17
C GLY A 280 -11.80 5.33 22.78
N LYS A 281 -12.30 4.12 22.52
CA LYS A 281 -12.21 3.50 21.18
C LYS A 281 -13.00 4.25 20.09
N ALA A 282 -14.18 4.73 20.45
CA ALA A 282 -15.04 5.50 19.55
C ALA A 282 -14.47 6.92 19.32
N VAL A 283 -13.91 7.55 20.35
CA VAL A 283 -13.19 8.83 20.22
C VAL A 283 -11.95 8.68 19.32
N ARG A 284 -11.21 7.56 19.42
CA ARG A 284 -10.09 7.25 18.50
C ARG A 284 -10.55 7.06 17.05
N LEU A 285 -11.64 6.34 16.80
CA LEU A 285 -12.16 6.20 15.43
C LEU A 285 -12.69 7.55 14.91
N LEU A 286 -13.40 8.34 15.73
CA LEU A 286 -13.85 9.68 15.36
C LEU A 286 -12.68 10.58 14.95
N ARG A 287 -11.59 10.63 15.72
CA ARG A 287 -10.39 11.41 15.35
C ARG A 287 -9.73 10.90 14.06
N ARG A 288 -9.75 9.58 13.79
CA ARG A 288 -9.29 9.01 12.50
C ARG A 288 -10.20 9.39 11.33
N VAL A 289 -11.51 9.46 11.54
CA VAL A 289 -12.49 9.92 10.54
C VAL A 289 -12.27 11.41 10.22
N LEU A 290 -12.16 12.25 11.24
CA LEU A 290 -11.96 13.71 11.08
C LEU A 290 -10.58 14.09 10.52
N ALA A 291 -9.61 13.18 10.54
CA ALA A 291 -8.32 13.32 9.87
C ALA A 291 -8.37 13.01 8.35
N ARG A 292 -9.46 12.41 7.84
CA ARG A 292 -9.72 12.26 6.40
C ARG A 292 -10.20 13.61 5.83
N PRO A 293 -10.03 13.91 4.53
CA PRO A 293 -10.52 15.16 3.95
C PRO A 293 -12.03 15.38 4.20
N GLY A 294 -12.84 14.34 4.01
CA GLY A 294 -14.31 14.43 3.99
C GLY A 294 -14.82 15.13 2.72
N THR A 295 -16.14 15.30 2.60
CA THR A 295 -16.73 16.11 1.53
C THR A 295 -16.81 17.57 1.97
N VAL A 296 -16.24 18.49 1.20
CA VAL A 296 -16.32 19.95 1.49
C VAL A 296 -17.46 20.56 0.70
N ASP A 297 -18.37 21.26 1.39
CA ASP A 297 -19.42 22.09 0.78
C ASP A 297 -19.67 23.33 1.64
N GLN A 298 -19.68 24.53 1.03
CA GLN A 298 -19.92 25.83 1.70
C GLN A 298 -19.14 26.03 3.02
N ASN A 299 -17.83 25.72 3.01
CA ASN A 299 -16.95 25.75 4.18
C ASN A 299 -17.39 24.81 5.34
N VAL A 300 -18.08 23.71 5.02
CA VAL A 300 -18.45 22.63 5.94
C VAL A 300 -17.83 21.32 5.46
N ARG A 301 -17.08 20.63 6.32
CA ARG A 301 -16.59 19.25 6.08
C ARG A 301 -17.63 18.26 6.59
N ARG A 302 -18.24 17.54 5.66
CA ARG A 302 -19.24 16.48 5.90
C ARG A 302 -18.58 15.11 5.86
N PHE A 303 -19.02 14.22 6.74
CA PHE A 303 -18.52 12.85 6.88
C PHE A 303 -19.68 11.86 6.94
N THR A 304 -19.56 10.76 6.20
CA THR A 304 -20.59 9.71 6.03
C THR A 304 -20.16 8.39 6.66
N GLU A 305 -21.07 7.41 6.66
CA GLU A 305 -20.77 6.01 6.98
C GLU A 305 -19.66 5.41 6.10
N GLU A 306 -19.42 5.94 4.89
CA GLU A 306 -18.29 5.54 4.04
C GLU A 306 -16.95 6.01 4.62
N ASP A 307 -16.85 7.24 5.14
CA ASP A 307 -15.63 7.72 5.80
C ASP A 307 -15.31 6.95 7.08
N VAL A 308 -16.35 6.61 7.85
CA VAL A 308 -16.25 5.76 9.04
C VAL A 308 -15.76 4.36 8.66
N THR A 309 -16.35 3.77 7.63
CA THR A 309 -15.98 2.44 7.16
C THR A 309 -14.58 2.44 6.53
N ALA A 310 -14.18 3.48 5.82
CA ALA A 310 -12.84 3.63 5.26
C ALA A 310 -11.77 3.86 6.33
N ALA A 311 -12.07 4.60 7.40
CA ALA A 311 -11.20 4.72 8.57
C ALA A 311 -11.05 3.37 9.30
N MET A 312 -12.15 2.60 9.42
CA MET A 312 -12.14 1.26 10.01
C MET A 312 -11.40 0.25 9.13
N ARG A 313 -11.54 0.30 7.81
CA ARG A 313 -10.79 -0.50 6.81
C ARG A 313 -9.30 -0.22 6.92
N ALA A 314 -8.88 1.05 7.02
CA ALA A 314 -7.47 1.41 7.22
C ALA A 314 -6.91 0.87 8.55
N GLN A 315 -7.68 0.97 9.65
CA GLN A 315 -7.27 0.43 10.94
C GLN A 315 -7.15 -1.10 10.94
N THR A 316 -8.16 -1.81 10.43
CA THR A 316 -8.32 -3.26 10.62
C THR A 316 -7.88 -4.12 9.44
N GLY A 317 -7.88 -3.59 8.22
CA GLY A 317 -7.70 -4.35 6.99
C GLY A 317 -8.94 -5.14 6.55
N LEU A 318 -10.01 -5.18 7.37
CA LEU A 318 -11.21 -5.96 7.07
C LEU A 318 -11.92 -5.44 5.80
N PRO A 319 -12.38 -6.33 4.91
CA PRO A 319 -13.03 -5.93 3.68
C PRO A 319 -14.46 -5.42 3.90
N ASP A 320 -14.93 -4.62 2.96
CA ASP A 320 -16.25 -3.96 2.94
C ASP A 320 -17.43 -4.90 3.19
N PHE A 321 -17.37 -6.13 2.68
CA PHE A 321 -18.41 -7.14 2.84
C PHE A 321 -18.46 -7.78 4.25
N VAL A 322 -17.45 -7.52 5.10
CA VAL A 322 -17.43 -7.85 6.54
C VAL A 322 -17.83 -6.63 7.37
N LEU A 323 -17.35 -5.44 7.01
CA LEU A 323 -17.69 -4.19 7.70
C LEU A 323 -19.18 -3.83 7.51
N GLY A 324 -19.72 -4.05 6.30
CA GLY A 324 -21.14 -3.84 5.97
C GLY A 324 -21.38 -2.81 4.86
N SER A 325 -20.34 -2.17 4.31
CA SER A 325 -20.45 -1.20 3.20
C SER A 325 -20.62 -1.84 1.82
N ALA A 326 -20.46 -3.16 1.71
CA ALA A 326 -20.69 -3.93 0.49
C ALA A 326 -21.55 -5.18 0.77
N PRO A 327 -22.28 -5.72 -0.22
CA PRO A 327 -23.06 -6.93 -0.05
C PRO A 327 -22.17 -8.13 0.35
N PRO A 328 -22.66 -9.04 1.22
CA PRO A 328 -21.90 -10.22 1.66
C PRO A 328 -21.64 -11.17 0.49
N LYS A 329 -20.38 -11.60 0.32
CA LYS A 329 -20.00 -12.59 -0.70
C LYS A 329 -20.53 -13.98 -0.35
N SER A 330 -21.10 -14.69 -1.33
CA SER A 330 -21.55 -16.09 -1.17
C SER A 330 -20.36 -17.05 -1.05
N ARG A 331 -20.65 -18.27 -0.58
CA ARG A 331 -19.68 -19.38 -0.48
C ARG A 331 -18.95 -19.59 -1.82
N ASP A 332 -19.70 -19.76 -2.90
CA ASP A 332 -19.17 -20.06 -4.24
C ASP A 332 -18.36 -18.91 -4.87
N VAL A 333 -18.52 -17.67 -4.40
CA VAL A 333 -17.63 -16.56 -4.77
C VAL A 333 -16.31 -16.68 -4.00
N LEU A 334 -16.38 -16.83 -2.68
CA LEU A 334 -15.19 -16.93 -1.83
C LEU A 334 -14.35 -18.18 -2.13
N GLU A 335 -14.98 -19.33 -2.37
CA GLU A 335 -14.29 -20.58 -2.73
C GLU A 335 -13.56 -20.45 -4.07
N ARG A 336 -14.13 -19.75 -5.07
CA ARG A 336 -13.44 -19.48 -6.34
C ARG A 336 -12.27 -18.49 -6.15
N GLU A 337 -12.48 -17.40 -5.42
CA GLU A 337 -11.44 -16.39 -5.14
C GLU A 337 -10.25 -16.94 -4.33
N LEU A 338 -10.48 -17.95 -3.47
CA LEU A 338 -9.44 -18.60 -2.69
C LEU A 338 -8.83 -19.82 -3.38
N ALA A 339 -9.59 -20.61 -4.15
CA ALA A 339 -9.03 -21.67 -5.00
C ALA A 339 -8.13 -21.09 -6.11
N ALA A 340 -8.45 -19.89 -6.61
CA ALA A 340 -7.58 -19.10 -7.49
C ALA A 340 -6.29 -18.60 -6.81
N GLN A 341 -6.14 -18.74 -5.49
CA GLN A 341 -4.90 -18.43 -4.77
C GLN A 341 -4.21 -19.69 -4.22
N VAL A 342 -4.97 -20.72 -3.87
CA VAL A 342 -4.52 -21.92 -3.15
C VAL A 342 -4.84 -23.17 -3.97
N ALA A 343 -3.91 -23.53 -4.86
CA ALA A 343 -4.09 -24.64 -5.77
C ALA A 343 -4.11 -26.01 -5.05
N GLY A 344 -5.13 -26.82 -5.34
CA GLY A 344 -5.17 -28.25 -4.98
C GLY A 344 -5.48 -28.60 -3.52
N GLN A 345 -5.88 -27.64 -2.68
CA GLN A 345 -6.17 -27.87 -1.24
C GLN A 345 -7.62 -27.47 -0.88
N PRO A 346 -8.66 -28.14 -1.43
CA PRO A 346 -10.04 -27.71 -1.29
C PRO A 346 -10.54 -27.73 0.17
N GLU A 347 -10.05 -28.66 1.01
CA GLU A 347 -10.38 -28.70 2.44
C GLU A 347 -9.88 -27.47 3.19
N ALA A 348 -8.73 -26.92 2.77
CA ALA A 348 -8.13 -25.73 3.35
C ALA A 348 -8.82 -24.44 2.86
N VAL A 349 -9.20 -24.39 1.58
CA VAL A 349 -10.05 -23.33 1.02
C VAL A 349 -11.40 -23.31 1.74
N ALA A 350 -12.09 -24.45 1.85
CA ALA A 350 -13.36 -24.57 2.55
C ALA A 350 -13.26 -24.09 4.01
N ALA A 351 -12.23 -24.50 4.74
CA ALA A 351 -12.01 -24.02 6.12
C ALA A 351 -11.87 -22.49 6.20
N VAL A 352 -11.06 -21.88 5.34
CA VAL A 352 -10.90 -20.42 5.28
C VAL A 352 -12.22 -19.72 4.93
N VAL A 353 -13.00 -20.27 3.99
CA VAL A 353 -14.32 -19.73 3.63
C VAL A 353 -15.32 -19.84 4.78
N ASP A 354 -15.35 -20.96 5.49
CA ASP A 354 -16.23 -21.16 6.66
C ASP A 354 -15.97 -20.08 7.75
N ALA A 355 -14.71 -19.70 8.00
CA ALA A 355 -14.37 -18.59 8.89
C ALA A 355 -14.78 -17.21 8.35
N ILE A 356 -14.56 -16.93 7.07
CA ILE A 356 -14.95 -15.64 6.46
C ILE A 356 -16.48 -15.46 6.52
N LEU A 357 -17.25 -16.50 6.23
CA LEU A 357 -18.72 -16.50 6.35
C LEU A 357 -19.18 -16.31 7.81
N THR A 358 -18.48 -16.91 8.76
CA THR A 358 -18.74 -16.74 10.20
C THR A 358 -18.52 -15.28 10.64
N LEU A 359 -17.42 -14.66 10.21
CA LEU A 359 -17.10 -13.26 10.54
C LEU A 359 -18.04 -12.27 9.85
N GLN A 360 -18.39 -12.48 8.58
CA GLN A 360 -19.40 -11.68 7.86
C GLN A 360 -20.72 -11.57 8.65
N ARG A 361 -21.14 -12.66 9.30
CA ARG A 361 -22.36 -12.71 10.11
C ARG A 361 -22.15 -12.40 11.59
N SER A 362 -20.91 -12.10 11.99
CA SER A 362 -20.52 -11.82 13.37
C SER A 362 -20.89 -12.94 14.35
N LEU A 363 -20.82 -14.20 13.88
CA LEU A 363 -21.20 -15.42 14.62
C LEU A 363 -20.02 -16.09 15.36
N GLN A 364 -18.83 -15.49 15.34
CA GLN A 364 -17.65 -16.01 16.03
C GLN A 364 -17.84 -16.05 17.57
N PRO A 365 -17.27 -17.04 18.28
CA PRO A 365 -17.22 -17.06 19.73
C PRO A 365 -16.57 -15.77 20.30
N PRO A 366 -17.17 -15.10 21.29
CA PRO A 366 -16.73 -13.79 21.77
C PRO A 366 -15.48 -13.83 22.67
N ASP A 367 -14.96 -15.02 22.93
CA ASP A 367 -13.93 -15.38 23.91
C ASP A 367 -12.76 -16.18 23.28
N LYS A 368 -12.62 -16.18 21.95
CA LYS A 368 -11.57 -16.91 21.22
C LYS A 368 -10.96 -16.09 20.08
N PRO A 369 -9.82 -16.49 19.50
CA PRO A 369 -9.42 -16.05 18.16
C PRO A 369 -10.52 -16.32 17.12
N LEU A 370 -10.49 -15.60 15.99
CA LEU A 370 -11.52 -15.71 14.94
C LEU A 370 -11.62 -17.13 14.35
N ALA A 371 -10.49 -17.82 14.27
CA ALA A 371 -10.39 -19.27 14.09
C ALA A 371 -8.98 -19.73 14.49
N THR A 372 -8.86 -20.99 14.93
CA THR A 372 -7.58 -21.66 15.21
C THR A 372 -7.44 -22.92 14.34
N TYR A 373 -6.48 -22.92 13.42
CA TYR A 373 -6.25 -24.02 12.48
C TYR A 373 -4.86 -24.64 12.62
N LEU A 374 -4.79 -25.96 12.46
CA LEU A 374 -3.54 -26.72 12.32
C LEU A 374 -3.49 -27.37 10.93
N PHE A 375 -2.61 -26.86 10.07
CA PHE A 375 -2.38 -27.34 8.70
C PHE A 375 -1.29 -28.42 8.69
N VAL A 376 -1.61 -29.64 8.26
CA VAL A 376 -0.71 -30.82 8.41
C VAL A 376 -0.55 -31.56 7.08
N GLY A 377 0.70 -31.81 6.68
CA GLY A 377 1.00 -32.52 5.44
C GLY A 377 2.45 -32.29 4.99
N PRO A 378 2.82 -32.67 3.76
CA PRO A 378 4.20 -32.57 3.28
C PRO A 378 4.76 -31.13 3.23
N THR A 379 6.06 -31.00 2.93
CA THR A 379 6.67 -29.68 2.68
C THR A 379 6.33 -29.19 1.27
N GLY A 380 6.19 -27.88 1.08
CA GLY A 380 6.02 -27.28 -0.26
C GLY A 380 4.65 -27.46 -0.93
N VAL A 381 3.63 -27.94 -0.20
CA VAL A 381 2.26 -28.19 -0.72
C VAL A 381 1.26 -27.02 -0.56
N GLY A 382 1.68 -25.89 0.02
CA GLY A 382 0.85 -24.68 0.12
C GLY A 382 0.36 -24.25 1.52
N LYS A 383 0.77 -24.94 2.60
CA LYS A 383 0.38 -24.59 4.00
C LYS A 383 0.55 -23.09 4.31
N THR A 384 1.78 -22.58 4.16
CA THR A 384 2.15 -21.17 4.36
C THR A 384 1.43 -20.22 3.40
N GLU A 385 1.20 -20.64 2.15
CA GLU A 385 0.53 -19.81 1.13
C GLU A 385 -0.98 -19.69 1.39
N THR A 386 -1.59 -20.69 2.03
CA THR A 386 -2.99 -20.62 2.49
C THR A 386 -3.15 -19.56 3.58
N ALA A 387 -2.20 -19.45 4.52
CA ALA A 387 -2.19 -18.41 5.54
C ALA A 387 -2.03 -17.00 4.94
N LYS A 388 -1.19 -16.86 3.89
CA LYS A 388 -1.06 -15.61 3.11
C LYS A 388 -2.32 -15.27 2.32
N ALA A 389 -2.96 -16.24 1.66
CA ALA A 389 -4.22 -16.05 0.94
C ALA A 389 -5.35 -15.59 1.87
N LEU A 390 -5.44 -16.18 3.06
CA LEU A 390 -6.30 -15.70 4.15
C LEU A 390 -5.96 -14.26 4.54
N ALA A 391 -4.69 -13.91 4.76
CA ALA A 391 -4.28 -12.55 5.14
C ALA A 391 -4.64 -11.50 4.06
N ARG A 392 -4.39 -11.81 2.77
CA ARG A 392 -4.81 -10.99 1.63
C ARG A 392 -6.33 -10.81 1.58
N THR A 393 -7.08 -11.90 1.74
CA THR A 393 -8.54 -11.92 1.52
C THR A 393 -9.34 -11.34 2.70
N LEU A 394 -8.85 -11.50 3.93
CA LEU A 394 -9.54 -11.08 5.16
C LEU A 394 -8.99 -9.79 5.78
N PHE A 395 -7.72 -9.46 5.55
CA PHE A 395 -7.08 -8.25 6.12
C PHE A 395 -6.41 -7.35 5.05
N GLY A 396 -6.59 -7.65 3.76
CA GLY A 396 -6.20 -6.80 2.63
C GLY A 396 -4.71 -6.82 2.25
N SER A 397 -3.82 -7.46 3.01
CA SER A 397 -2.39 -7.55 2.71
C SER A 397 -1.74 -8.80 3.35
N GLU A 398 -0.69 -9.33 2.73
CA GLU A 398 0.18 -10.34 3.36
C GLU A 398 0.95 -9.78 4.57
N GLU A 399 1.16 -8.46 4.63
CA GLU A 399 1.83 -7.77 5.75
C GLU A 399 0.99 -7.81 7.04
N ARG A 400 -0.30 -8.19 6.92
CA ARG A 400 -1.16 -8.53 8.05
C ARG A 400 -0.95 -9.96 8.55
N MET A 401 0.08 -10.68 8.08
CA MET A 401 0.51 -11.98 8.62
C MET A 401 1.78 -11.83 9.47
N VAL A 402 1.68 -12.17 10.76
CA VAL A 402 2.82 -12.28 11.68
C VAL A 402 3.30 -13.74 11.68
N ARG A 403 4.55 -14.01 11.29
CA ARG A 403 5.10 -15.38 11.17
C ARG A 403 6.21 -15.64 12.20
N PHE A 404 6.09 -16.76 12.90
CA PHE A 404 7.08 -17.29 13.84
C PHE A 404 7.56 -18.66 13.36
N ASP A 405 8.86 -18.85 13.18
CA ASP A 405 9.45 -20.15 12.85
C ASP A 405 9.76 -20.93 14.14
N MET A 406 9.07 -22.04 14.38
CA MET A 406 9.23 -22.79 15.63
C MET A 406 10.58 -23.51 15.74
N SER A 407 11.38 -23.55 14.68
CA SER A 407 12.78 -24.01 14.72
C SER A 407 13.68 -23.11 15.57
N GLU A 408 13.26 -21.89 15.90
CA GLU A 408 13.96 -21.00 16.85
C GLU A 408 13.49 -21.16 18.31
N PHE A 409 12.35 -21.82 18.53
CA PHE A 409 11.70 -21.96 19.85
C PHE A 409 11.90 -23.35 20.47
N VAL A 410 13.00 -24.02 20.14
CA VAL A 410 13.39 -25.37 20.61
C VAL A 410 13.82 -25.36 22.09
N SER A 411 14.21 -24.20 22.64
CA SER A 411 14.57 -24.06 24.05
C SER A 411 13.38 -23.61 24.91
N ALA A 412 13.31 -24.11 26.16
CA ALA A 412 12.41 -23.61 27.18
C ALA A 412 12.63 -22.11 27.51
N SER A 413 13.82 -21.56 27.24
CA SER A 413 14.11 -20.13 27.43
C SER A 413 13.46 -19.24 26.36
N SER A 414 13.14 -19.76 25.16
CA SER A 414 12.57 -18.96 24.07
C SER A 414 11.15 -18.44 24.37
N ILE A 415 10.51 -18.91 25.44
CA ILE A 415 9.21 -18.41 25.91
C ILE A 415 9.28 -16.91 26.26
N THR A 416 10.38 -16.44 26.86
CA THR A 416 10.52 -15.02 27.23
C THR A 416 10.76 -14.12 26.01
N ARG A 417 11.26 -14.67 24.89
CA ARG A 417 11.29 -13.96 23.61
C ARG A 417 9.87 -13.81 23.03
N LEU A 418 9.05 -14.86 23.15
CA LEU A 418 7.68 -14.85 22.64
C LEU A 418 6.74 -13.91 23.44
N LEU A 419 6.83 -13.93 24.78
CA LEU A 419 5.87 -13.27 25.69
C LEU A 419 6.45 -12.14 26.56
N GLY A 420 7.78 -11.94 26.53
CA GLY A 420 8.49 -10.93 27.32
C GLY A 420 9.18 -11.51 28.56
N LEU A 421 10.17 -10.78 29.08
CA LEU A 421 10.80 -11.06 30.36
C LEU A 421 9.90 -10.59 31.52
N PRO A 422 9.86 -11.27 32.69
CA PRO A 422 9.10 -10.80 33.84
C PRO A 422 9.47 -9.36 34.24
N GLY A 423 8.46 -8.49 34.37
CA GLY A 423 8.60 -7.05 34.58
C GLY A 423 8.78 -6.22 33.29
N ALA A 424 9.06 -6.84 32.14
CA ALA A 424 9.38 -6.16 30.89
C ALA A 424 8.31 -6.35 29.80
N PRO A 425 8.09 -5.35 28.92
CA PRO A 425 7.01 -5.35 27.93
C PRO A 425 7.26 -6.18 26.65
N ASP A 426 8.51 -6.61 26.43
CA ASP A 426 9.06 -6.86 25.08
C ASP A 426 8.96 -8.31 24.57
N GLY A 427 7.76 -8.90 24.62
CA GLY A 427 7.51 -10.18 23.93
C GLY A 427 7.12 -9.96 22.46
N GLU A 428 7.71 -10.72 21.53
CA GLU A 428 7.47 -10.60 20.08
C GLU A 428 5.98 -10.77 19.73
N LEU A 429 5.34 -11.84 20.20
CA LEU A 429 3.93 -12.16 19.92
C LEU A 429 3.00 -11.15 20.60
N THR A 430 3.25 -10.85 21.87
CA THR A 430 2.46 -9.87 22.65
C THR A 430 2.59 -8.45 22.11
N THR A 431 3.70 -8.10 21.47
CA THR A 431 3.89 -6.79 20.84
C THR A 431 3.20 -6.73 19.48
N ALA A 432 3.39 -7.75 18.62
CA ALA A 432 2.77 -7.81 17.30
C ALA A 432 1.24 -7.81 17.35
N LEU A 433 0.64 -8.55 18.30
CA LEU A 433 -0.82 -8.55 18.52
C LEU A 433 -1.32 -7.20 19.08
N ARG A 434 -0.51 -6.50 19.88
CA ARG A 434 -0.87 -5.18 20.43
C ARG A 434 -0.81 -4.07 19.38
N THR A 435 0.15 -4.12 18.46
CA THR A 435 0.27 -3.14 17.36
C THR A 435 -0.69 -3.45 16.21
N GLN A 436 -0.95 -4.74 15.93
CA GLN A 436 -1.79 -5.20 14.83
C GLN A 436 -2.71 -6.37 15.26
N PRO A 437 -3.77 -6.11 16.05
CA PRO A 437 -4.67 -7.18 16.55
C PRO A 437 -5.51 -7.85 15.46
N PHE A 438 -5.68 -7.19 14.31
CA PHE A 438 -6.33 -7.73 13.11
C PHE A 438 -5.24 -8.30 12.18
N CYS A 439 -4.93 -9.58 12.36
CA CYS A 439 -3.85 -10.27 11.65
C CYS A 439 -4.08 -11.79 11.52
N VAL A 440 -3.26 -12.44 10.68
CA VAL A 440 -3.02 -13.88 10.74
C VAL A 440 -1.76 -14.12 11.57
N VAL A 441 -1.84 -14.92 12.62
CA VAL A 441 -0.66 -15.37 13.37
C VAL A 441 -0.28 -16.76 12.89
N LEU A 442 0.89 -16.89 12.26
CA LEU A 442 1.40 -18.13 11.69
C LEU A 442 2.55 -18.70 12.54
N PHE A 443 2.33 -19.84 13.17
CA PHE A 443 3.38 -20.66 13.78
C PHE A 443 3.79 -21.75 12.79
N ASP A 444 5.00 -21.68 12.25
CA ASP A 444 5.48 -22.57 11.18
C ASP A 444 6.34 -23.71 11.73
N GLU A 445 6.19 -24.93 11.19
CA GLU A 445 6.89 -26.16 11.59
C GLU A 445 6.80 -26.47 13.10
N VAL A 446 5.58 -26.45 13.66
CA VAL A 446 5.33 -26.47 15.11
C VAL A 446 5.83 -27.71 15.85
N GLU A 447 6.07 -28.83 15.16
CA GLU A 447 6.70 -30.03 15.74
C GLU A 447 8.14 -29.80 16.24
N LYS A 448 8.75 -28.63 15.94
CA LYS A 448 10.07 -28.23 16.41
C LYS A 448 10.05 -27.51 17.76
N ALA A 449 8.91 -26.94 18.18
CA ALA A 449 8.84 -26.12 19.38
C ALA A 449 9.09 -26.93 20.66
N HIS A 450 9.68 -26.29 21.67
CA HIS A 450 9.76 -26.85 23.02
C HIS A 450 8.34 -27.03 23.60
N PRO A 451 7.98 -28.16 24.23
CA PRO A 451 6.60 -28.44 24.67
C PRO A 451 5.95 -27.34 25.54
N ARG A 452 6.72 -26.65 26.39
CA ARG A 452 6.24 -25.51 27.20
C ARG A 452 5.73 -24.30 26.38
N ILE A 453 6.10 -24.18 25.11
CA ILE A 453 5.51 -23.17 24.20
C ILE A 453 4.01 -23.47 24.02
N PHE A 454 3.63 -24.74 23.90
CA PHE A 454 2.21 -25.12 23.78
C PHE A 454 1.43 -24.82 25.06
N ASP A 455 2.00 -25.13 26.24
CA ASP A 455 1.40 -24.79 27.53
C ASP A 455 1.17 -23.27 27.66
N ALA A 456 2.13 -22.44 27.23
CA ALA A 456 2.02 -20.98 27.22
C ALA A 456 1.00 -20.43 26.21
N LEU A 457 0.76 -21.15 25.10
CA LEU A 457 -0.24 -20.80 24.09
C LEU A 457 -1.66 -21.31 24.43
N LEU A 458 -1.87 -22.11 25.48
CA LEU A 458 -3.20 -22.61 25.85
C LEU A 458 -4.21 -21.48 26.11
N GLN A 459 -3.80 -20.38 26.75
CA GLN A 459 -4.66 -19.22 26.98
C GLN A 459 -4.94 -18.46 25.66
N PHE A 460 -3.94 -18.33 24.81
CA PHE A 460 -4.04 -17.64 23.52
C PHE A 460 -5.06 -18.32 22.60
N LEU A 461 -4.96 -19.64 22.43
CA LEU A 461 -5.90 -20.42 21.60
C LEU A 461 -7.26 -20.61 22.30
N GLY A 462 -7.26 -20.68 23.63
CA GLY A 462 -8.44 -21.04 24.42
C GLY A 462 -9.33 -19.91 24.89
N GLU A 463 -8.78 -18.69 25.05
CA GLU A 463 -9.46 -17.50 25.60
C GLU A 463 -9.24 -16.23 24.73
N GLY A 464 -8.51 -16.38 23.61
CA GLY A 464 -8.14 -15.25 22.74
C GLY A 464 -7.32 -14.18 23.46
N ARG A 465 -6.58 -14.55 24.52
CA ARG A 465 -5.87 -13.63 25.42
C ARG A 465 -4.47 -14.14 25.73
N LEU A 466 -3.55 -13.19 25.86
CA LEU A 466 -2.20 -13.40 26.37
C LEU A 466 -1.93 -12.41 27.50
N THR A 467 -0.96 -12.71 28.35
CA THR A 467 -0.40 -11.74 29.30
C THR A 467 1.08 -11.59 29.00
N ASP A 468 1.57 -10.36 28.86
CA ASP A 468 3.00 -10.10 28.66
C ASP A 468 3.80 -10.13 29.96
N GLY A 469 5.13 -10.10 29.83
CA GLY A 469 6.05 -10.08 30.97
C GLY A 469 5.80 -8.95 31.98
N ALA A 470 5.24 -7.81 31.54
CA ALA A 470 4.86 -6.67 32.38
C ALA A 470 3.41 -6.77 32.93
N GLY A 471 2.80 -7.95 32.88
CA GLY A 471 1.48 -8.23 33.44
C GLY A 471 0.31 -7.62 32.66
N ARG A 472 0.53 -7.16 31.41
CA ARG A 472 -0.51 -6.52 30.59
C ARG A 472 -1.19 -7.57 29.72
N THR A 473 -2.51 -7.67 29.82
CA THR A 473 -3.30 -8.49 28.89
C THR A 473 -3.23 -7.93 27.47
N VAL A 474 -3.03 -8.82 26.51
CA VAL A 474 -3.12 -8.59 25.06
C VAL A 474 -4.31 -9.37 24.54
N ASP A 475 -5.17 -8.72 23.78
CA ASP A 475 -6.33 -9.35 23.16
C ASP A 475 -6.00 -9.80 21.73
N ALA A 476 -6.36 -11.03 21.41
CA ALA A 476 -6.11 -11.70 20.14
C ALA A 476 -7.40 -12.21 19.48
N ARG A 477 -8.58 -11.82 20.00
CA ARG A 477 -9.88 -12.29 19.48
C ARG A 477 -10.21 -11.80 18.07
N GLN A 478 -9.38 -10.91 17.52
CA GLN A 478 -9.47 -10.40 16.14
C GLN A 478 -8.41 -10.99 15.20
N ALA A 479 -7.57 -11.90 15.69
CA ALA A 479 -6.59 -12.63 14.90
C ALA A 479 -7.15 -14.00 14.44
N VAL A 480 -6.68 -14.49 13.29
CA VAL A 480 -6.81 -15.90 12.92
C VAL A 480 -5.47 -16.59 13.20
N VAL A 481 -5.49 -17.73 13.90
CA VAL A 481 -4.28 -18.48 14.22
C VAL A 481 -4.13 -19.65 13.27
N VAL A 482 -2.96 -19.75 12.65
CA VAL A 482 -2.56 -20.88 11.80
C VAL A 482 -1.29 -21.50 12.36
N LEU A 483 -1.33 -22.80 12.60
CA LEU A 483 -0.18 -23.62 12.95
C LEU A 483 0.13 -24.51 11.73
N THR A 484 1.40 -24.70 11.35
CA THR A 484 1.78 -25.64 10.28
C THR A 484 2.64 -26.78 10.81
N SER A 485 2.43 -27.99 10.29
CA SER A 485 3.21 -29.16 10.69
C SER A 485 3.49 -30.14 9.55
N ASN A 486 4.55 -30.93 9.71
CA ASN A 486 4.93 -32.05 8.85
C ASN A 486 4.84 -33.41 9.57
N LEU A 487 4.12 -33.50 10.70
CA LEU A 487 3.89 -34.74 11.46
C LEU A 487 3.23 -35.84 10.60
N GLY A 488 3.72 -37.08 10.73
CA GLY A 488 3.20 -38.26 10.02
C GLY A 488 3.57 -38.38 8.54
N VAL A 489 4.30 -37.40 7.97
CA VAL A 489 4.64 -37.37 6.54
C VAL A 489 5.60 -38.49 6.15
N ARG A 490 6.60 -38.80 6.98
CA ARG A 490 7.63 -39.82 6.66
C ARG A 490 7.03 -41.22 6.77
N GLU A 491 6.18 -41.39 7.78
CA GLU A 491 5.50 -42.63 8.15
C GLU A 491 4.37 -42.96 7.17
N ALA A 492 3.65 -41.96 6.65
CA ALA A 492 2.72 -42.12 5.53
C ALA A 492 3.45 -42.53 4.25
N ALA A 493 4.52 -41.83 3.88
CA ALA A 493 5.30 -42.12 2.67
C ALA A 493 5.93 -43.53 2.69
N ALA A 494 6.33 -44.02 3.86
CA ALA A 494 6.82 -45.38 4.04
C ALA A 494 5.73 -46.47 3.88
N ARG A 495 4.44 -46.10 4.00
CA ARG A 495 3.28 -47.01 3.94
C ARG A 495 2.53 -46.96 2.62
N THR A 496 2.84 -46.03 1.72
CA THR A 496 2.28 -45.93 0.36
C THR A 496 2.96 -46.83 -0.66
N GLY A 497 3.98 -47.61 -0.27
CA GLY A 497 4.52 -48.68 -1.11
C GLY A 497 3.53 -49.83 -1.26
N PHE A 498 3.20 -50.18 -2.50
CA PHE A 498 2.26 -51.24 -2.92
C PHE A 498 0.77 -50.98 -2.60
N HIS A 499 0.06 -50.46 -3.62
CA HIS A 499 -1.40 -50.58 -3.82
C HIS A 499 -2.33 -50.27 -2.62
N ARG A 500 -2.24 -49.07 -2.03
CA ARG A 500 -3.34 -48.48 -1.22
C ARG A 500 -3.61 -47.02 -1.57
N ALA A 501 -4.87 -46.62 -1.39
CA ALA A 501 -5.41 -45.32 -1.81
C ALA A 501 -4.91 -44.13 -0.95
N PRO A 502 -4.95 -42.89 -1.47
CA PRO A 502 -4.49 -41.68 -0.76
C PRO A 502 -5.18 -41.43 0.60
N GLU A 503 -6.42 -41.91 0.76
CA GLU A 503 -7.27 -41.74 1.94
C GLU A 503 -6.60 -42.18 3.26
N GLY A 504 -5.68 -43.16 3.18
CA GLY A 504 -4.92 -43.62 4.35
C GLY A 504 -3.92 -42.60 4.92
N ALA A 505 -3.47 -41.62 4.12
CA ALA A 505 -2.48 -40.65 4.55
C ALA A 505 -3.05 -39.61 5.53
N GLU A 506 -4.26 -39.10 5.27
CA GLU A 506 -4.91 -38.07 6.09
C GLU A 506 -5.29 -38.61 7.47
N ALA A 507 -5.88 -39.80 7.52
CA ALA A 507 -6.16 -40.52 8.76
C ALA A 507 -4.86 -40.74 9.57
N HIS A 508 -3.74 -40.99 8.89
CA HIS A 508 -2.45 -41.12 9.58
C HIS A 508 -1.92 -39.77 10.10
N TYR A 509 -2.00 -38.68 9.34
CA TYR A 509 -1.64 -37.34 9.83
C TYR A 509 -2.44 -36.99 11.10
N LEU A 510 -3.76 -37.21 11.08
CA LEU A 510 -4.62 -36.99 12.25
C LEU A 510 -4.23 -37.87 13.45
N SER A 511 -3.81 -39.13 13.22
CA SER A 511 -3.32 -40.00 14.29
C SER A 511 -2.00 -39.50 14.89
N SER A 512 -1.06 -39.03 14.07
CA SER A 512 0.24 -38.52 14.52
C SER A 512 0.12 -37.18 15.25
N VAL A 513 -0.80 -36.31 14.82
CA VAL A 513 -1.16 -35.07 15.52
C VAL A 513 -1.73 -35.35 16.91
N ARG A 514 -2.65 -36.32 17.02
CA ARG A 514 -3.24 -36.76 18.30
C ARG A 514 -2.24 -37.46 19.23
N ALA A 515 -1.15 -38.01 18.69
CA ALA A 515 -0.07 -38.61 19.48
C ALA A 515 0.99 -37.58 19.93
N PHE A 516 1.22 -36.53 19.14
CA PHE A 516 2.18 -35.47 19.47
C PHE A 516 1.60 -34.44 20.44
N PHE A 517 0.39 -33.94 20.19
CA PHE A 517 -0.24 -32.93 21.04
C PHE A 517 -1.02 -33.56 22.19
N ARG A 518 -0.82 -33.02 23.38
CA ARG A 518 -1.66 -33.30 24.55
C ARG A 518 -3.14 -32.96 24.25
N PRO A 519 -4.13 -33.70 24.81
CA PRO A 519 -5.55 -33.43 24.59
C PRO A 519 -5.98 -31.99 24.92
N GLU A 520 -5.38 -31.39 25.95
CA GLU A 520 -5.69 -30.02 26.39
C GLU A 520 -5.34 -28.96 25.35
N PHE A 521 -4.32 -29.22 24.51
CA PHE A 521 -3.94 -28.35 23.38
C PHE A 521 -4.74 -28.69 22.12
N PHE A 522 -4.87 -30.00 21.80
CA PHE A 522 -5.63 -30.46 20.64
C PHE A 522 -7.07 -29.93 20.66
N ASN A 523 -7.71 -29.92 21.82
CA ASN A 523 -9.08 -29.42 22.01
C ASN A 523 -9.22 -27.87 21.97
N ARG A 524 -8.13 -27.12 21.73
CA ARG A 524 -8.18 -25.67 21.42
C ARG A 524 -8.05 -25.36 19.93
N LEU A 525 -7.79 -26.37 19.10
CA LEU A 525 -7.79 -26.24 17.64
C LEU A 525 -9.24 -26.37 17.14
N ASP A 526 -9.76 -25.36 16.45
CA ASP A 526 -11.13 -25.42 15.91
C ASP A 526 -11.20 -26.35 14.68
N ARG A 527 -10.09 -26.49 13.93
CA ARG A 527 -9.98 -27.47 12.82
C ARG A 527 -8.53 -27.91 12.58
N VAL A 528 -8.31 -29.22 12.46
CA VAL A 528 -7.07 -29.77 11.87
C VAL A 528 -7.36 -30.04 10.39
N VAL A 529 -6.54 -29.50 9.51
CA VAL A 529 -6.72 -29.54 8.05
C VAL A 529 -5.57 -30.35 7.43
N PRO A 530 -5.84 -31.52 6.84
CA PRO A 530 -4.83 -32.24 6.06
C PRO A 530 -4.55 -31.52 4.74
N PHE A 531 -3.28 -31.52 4.33
CA PHE A 531 -2.82 -31.01 3.05
C PHE A 531 -2.30 -32.16 2.18
N ARG A 532 -2.78 -32.24 0.94
CA ARG A 532 -2.42 -33.28 -0.02
C ARG A 532 -1.17 -32.91 -0.82
N SER A 533 -0.49 -33.91 -1.38
CA SER A 533 0.50 -33.69 -2.43
C SER A 533 -0.15 -33.03 -3.64
N LEU A 534 0.53 -32.07 -4.27
CA LEU A 534 0.00 -31.36 -5.43
C LEU A 534 -0.14 -32.30 -6.63
N THR A 535 -1.31 -32.30 -7.28
CA THR A 535 -1.51 -32.93 -8.59
C THR A 535 -0.80 -32.11 -9.68
N PRO A 536 -0.50 -32.68 -10.87
CA PRO A 536 0.09 -31.92 -11.97
C PRO A 536 -0.74 -30.68 -12.36
N ALA A 537 -2.07 -30.79 -12.34
CA ALA A 537 -2.98 -29.66 -12.59
C ALA A 537 -2.87 -28.56 -11.51
N ALA A 538 -2.79 -28.93 -10.23
CA ALA A 538 -2.56 -27.96 -9.16
C ALA A 538 -1.16 -27.33 -9.24
N LEU A 539 -0.15 -28.12 -9.60
CA LEU A 539 1.21 -27.64 -9.79
C LEU A 539 1.31 -26.66 -10.97
N ARG A 540 0.54 -26.85 -12.05
CA ARG A 540 0.45 -25.89 -13.16
C ARG A 540 -0.05 -24.53 -12.70
N VAL A 541 -1.09 -24.48 -11.86
CA VAL A 541 -1.57 -23.22 -11.26
C VAL A 541 -0.49 -22.56 -10.40
N VAL A 542 0.30 -23.33 -9.65
CA VAL A 542 1.46 -22.80 -8.89
C VAL A 542 2.57 -22.28 -9.80
N VAL A 543 2.85 -22.93 -10.95
CA VAL A 543 3.79 -22.45 -11.97
C VAL A 543 3.31 -21.12 -12.56
N GLU A 544 2.04 -21.03 -12.94
CA GLU A 544 1.48 -19.83 -13.56
C GLU A 544 1.50 -18.63 -12.59
N HIS A 545 1.15 -18.80 -11.30
CA HIS A 545 1.29 -17.73 -10.30
C HIS A 545 2.75 -17.37 -9.96
N ALA A 546 3.64 -18.36 -9.89
CA ALA A 546 5.07 -18.10 -9.64
C ALA A 546 5.69 -17.29 -10.78
N LEU A 547 5.24 -17.52 -12.02
CA LEU A 547 5.63 -16.78 -13.20
C LEU A 547 5.01 -15.37 -13.22
N GLU A 548 3.71 -15.22 -12.99
CA GLU A 548 3.04 -13.91 -12.90
C GLU A 548 3.66 -13.01 -11.81
N SER A 549 3.99 -13.58 -10.65
CA SER A 549 4.68 -12.90 -9.55
C SER A 549 6.09 -12.43 -9.95
N LEU A 550 6.81 -13.23 -10.75
CA LEU A 550 8.11 -12.87 -11.32
C LEU A 550 7.97 -11.75 -12.35
N LEU A 551 7.06 -11.88 -13.31
CA LEU A 551 6.80 -10.88 -14.36
C LEU A 551 6.27 -9.55 -13.79
N SER A 552 5.61 -9.59 -12.63
CA SER A 552 5.11 -8.40 -11.95
C SER A 552 6.17 -7.61 -11.16
N ARG A 553 7.42 -8.05 -11.15
CA ARG A 553 8.54 -7.33 -10.50
C ARG A 553 8.78 -5.98 -11.21
N ARG A 554 9.11 -4.94 -10.42
CA ARG A 554 9.26 -3.55 -10.91
C ARG A 554 10.19 -3.40 -12.12
N GLY A 555 11.30 -4.15 -12.16
CA GLY A 555 12.26 -4.10 -13.27
C GLY A 555 11.75 -4.63 -14.61
N ILE A 556 10.67 -5.42 -14.62
CA ILE A 556 10.01 -5.89 -15.84
C ILE A 556 8.86 -4.93 -16.18
N ARG A 557 7.93 -4.71 -15.23
CA ARG A 557 6.78 -3.79 -15.40
C ARG A 557 7.13 -2.33 -15.68
N ARG A 558 8.38 -1.88 -15.47
CA ARG A 558 8.87 -0.54 -15.82
C ARG A 558 10.03 -0.55 -16.83
N GLY A 559 10.50 -1.72 -17.27
CA GLY A 559 11.64 -1.84 -18.17
C GLY A 559 11.28 -1.89 -19.65
N ASN A 560 10.10 -1.36 -20.03
CA ASN A 560 9.51 -1.45 -21.36
C ASN A 560 9.56 -2.87 -21.98
N VAL A 561 9.21 -3.89 -21.18
CA VAL A 561 9.29 -5.30 -21.61
C VAL A 561 7.93 -5.99 -21.64
N LEU A 562 7.55 -6.46 -22.83
CA LEU A 562 6.51 -7.45 -23.06
C LEU A 562 7.12 -8.85 -22.89
N VAL A 563 6.45 -9.73 -22.14
CA VAL A 563 6.87 -11.13 -21.97
C VAL A 563 5.77 -12.08 -22.38
N GLU A 564 6.07 -12.94 -23.34
CA GLU A 564 5.21 -14.01 -23.83
C GLU A 564 5.71 -15.37 -23.33
N VAL A 565 4.79 -16.31 -23.11
CA VAL A 565 5.08 -17.61 -22.51
C VAL A 565 4.42 -18.71 -23.32
N GLU A 566 5.21 -19.60 -23.89
CA GLU A 566 4.71 -20.77 -24.61
C GLU A 566 4.02 -21.75 -23.65
N SER A 567 2.85 -22.27 -24.03
CA SER A 567 2.13 -23.29 -23.25
C SER A 567 2.99 -24.52 -22.94
N ALA A 568 3.80 -24.98 -23.90
CA ALA A 568 4.70 -26.12 -23.72
C ALA A 568 5.83 -25.87 -22.70
N LEU A 569 6.21 -24.61 -22.46
CA LEU A 569 7.15 -24.26 -21.39
C LEU A 569 6.49 -24.36 -20.01
N LEU A 570 5.19 -24.05 -19.88
CA LEU A 570 4.47 -24.26 -18.63
C LEU A 570 4.43 -25.75 -18.25
N ASP A 571 4.25 -26.63 -19.23
CA ASP A 571 4.27 -28.08 -19.01
C ASP A 571 5.69 -28.59 -18.67
N LEU A 572 6.76 -28.11 -19.34
CA LEU A 572 8.15 -28.39 -18.92
C LEU A 572 8.41 -27.92 -17.47
N LEU A 573 7.92 -26.74 -17.10
CA LEU A 573 8.07 -26.21 -15.74
C LEU A 573 7.29 -27.02 -14.71
N VAL A 574 6.16 -27.65 -15.07
CA VAL A 574 5.43 -28.60 -14.21
C VAL A 574 6.19 -29.92 -14.08
N GLU A 575 6.68 -30.48 -15.20
CA GLU A 575 7.55 -31.67 -15.22
C GLU A 575 8.76 -31.50 -14.29
N GLN A 576 9.41 -30.32 -14.31
CA GLN A 576 10.62 -30.04 -13.54
C GLN A 576 10.37 -29.46 -12.13
N ALA A 577 9.16 -28.99 -11.83
CA ALA A 577 8.79 -28.53 -10.49
C ALA A 577 8.31 -29.67 -9.57
N TYR A 578 7.97 -30.83 -10.12
CA TYR A 578 7.42 -31.95 -9.36
C TYR A 578 8.51 -32.74 -8.61
N ASP A 579 8.91 -32.24 -7.44
CA ASP A 579 9.69 -33.02 -6.47
C ASP A 579 8.75 -33.64 -5.41
N PRO A 580 8.60 -34.98 -5.35
CA PRO A 580 7.71 -35.65 -4.39
C PRO A 580 8.05 -35.44 -2.90
N ARG A 581 9.25 -34.92 -2.57
CA ARG A 581 9.72 -34.68 -1.20
C ARG A 581 9.66 -33.20 -0.81
N TYR A 582 9.92 -32.30 -1.76
CA TYR A 582 10.03 -30.85 -1.52
C TYR A 582 8.86 -30.00 -2.07
N GLY A 583 7.93 -30.61 -2.82
CA GLY A 583 6.79 -29.91 -3.43
C GLY A 583 7.26 -28.80 -4.37
N ALA A 584 6.53 -27.67 -4.42
CA ALA A 584 6.88 -26.56 -5.32
C ALA A 584 8.09 -25.70 -4.85
N ARG A 585 8.83 -26.09 -3.79
CA ARG A 585 10.00 -25.33 -3.30
C ARG A 585 11.15 -25.21 -4.34
N PRO A 586 11.46 -26.21 -5.19
CA PRO A 586 12.52 -26.08 -6.21
C PRO A 586 12.18 -25.11 -7.35
N LEU A 587 10.91 -25.03 -7.76
CA LEU A 587 10.42 -24.20 -8.88
C LEU A 587 10.89 -22.74 -8.79
N LYS A 588 10.72 -22.09 -7.63
CA LYS A 588 11.14 -20.69 -7.46
C LYS A 588 12.64 -20.52 -7.71
N ARG A 589 13.47 -21.45 -7.23
CA ARG A 589 14.92 -21.47 -7.48
C ARG A 589 15.28 -21.84 -8.92
N ALA A 590 14.41 -22.52 -9.67
CA ALA A 590 14.58 -22.76 -11.10
C ALA A 590 14.28 -21.48 -11.89
N LEU A 591 13.12 -20.85 -11.67
CA LEU A 591 12.72 -19.58 -12.29
C LEU A 591 13.70 -18.44 -11.96
N GLU A 592 14.24 -18.37 -10.75
CA GLU A 592 15.22 -17.33 -10.41
C GLU A 592 16.55 -17.53 -11.15
N ARG A 593 17.04 -18.77 -11.29
CA ARG A 593 18.31 -19.05 -12.01
C ARG A 593 18.18 -19.04 -13.53
N ARG A 594 17.10 -19.60 -14.09
CA ARG A 594 16.94 -19.77 -15.54
C ARG A 594 16.11 -18.68 -16.24
N LEU A 595 15.29 -17.93 -15.51
CA LEU A 595 14.53 -16.79 -16.07
C LEU A 595 15.00 -15.44 -15.52
N THR A 596 15.04 -15.25 -14.20
CA THR A 596 15.32 -13.91 -13.63
C THR A 596 16.72 -13.43 -14.00
N VAL A 597 17.75 -14.27 -13.87
CA VAL A 597 19.14 -13.89 -14.15
C VAL A 597 19.40 -13.63 -15.65
N PRO A 598 19.03 -14.51 -16.61
CA PRO A 598 19.22 -14.24 -18.04
C PRO A 598 18.42 -13.04 -18.55
N LEU A 599 17.21 -12.82 -18.02
CA LEU A 599 16.42 -11.62 -18.32
C LEU A 599 17.11 -10.36 -17.77
N ALA A 600 17.54 -10.36 -16.50
CA ALA A 600 18.25 -9.23 -15.91
C ALA A 600 19.52 -8.84 -16.68
N HIS A 601 20.29 -9.82 -17.17
CA HIS A 601 21.44 -9.55 -18.04
C HIS A 601 21.06 -8.91 -19.38
N HIS A 602 19.87 -9.20 -19.94
CA HIS A 602 19.37 -8.51 -21.13
C HIS A 602 18.83 -7.10 -20.82
N LEU A 603 18.15 -6.92 -19.69
CA LEU A 603 17.64 -5.60 -19.27
C LEU A 603 18.78 -4.61 -18.97
N VAL A 604 19.88 -5.07 -18.36
CA VAL A 604 21.06 -4.23 -18.06
C VAL A 604 21.87 -3.86 -19.31
N ARG A 605 21.69 -4.58 -20.44
CA ARG A 605 22.36 -4.31 -21.72
C ARG A 605 21.58 -3.37 -22.65
N ARG A 606 20.54 -2.70 -22.14
CA ARG A 606 19.61 -1.85 -22.91
C ARG A 606 19.59 -0.42 -22.39
N GLY A 607 19.16 0.51 -23.24
CA GLY A 607 18.70 1.82 -22.80
C GLY A 607 17.45 1.66 -21.93
N GLY A 608 17.27 2.56 -20.94
CA GLY A 608 16.14 2.48 -20.00
C GLY A 608 14.76 2.64 -20.61
N GLU A 609 14.68 3.00 -21.89
CA GLU A 609 13.47 3.31 -22.64
C GLU A 609 13.25 2.36 -23.84
N ASP A 610 14.22 1.47 -24.15
CA ASP A 610 14.16 0.50 -25.25
C ASP A 610 12.97 -0.48 -25.10
N LEU A 611 11.98 -0.41 -25.99
CA LEU A 611 10.88 -1.37 -26.02
C LEU A 611 11.38 -2.76 -26.42
N ALA A 612 10.94 -3.77 -25.68
CA ALA A 612 11.40 -5.14 -25.81
C ALA A 612 10.26 -6.17 -25.82
N ARG A 613 10.44 -7.21 -26.63
CA ARG A 613 9.63 -8.43 -26.60
C ARG A 613 10.51 -9.60 -26.17
N VAL A 614 10.03 -10.40 -25.22
CA VAL A 614 10.75 -11.54 -24.65
C VAL A 614 9.86 -12.78 -24.76
N GLU A 615 10.23 -13.72 -25.61
CA GLU A 615 9.51 -14.99 -25.75
C GLU A 615 10.17 -16.05 -24.87
N LEU A 616 9.39 -16.67 -23.99
CA LEU A 616 9.84 -17.79 -23.15
C LEU A 616 9.27 -19.08 -23.73
N PHE A 617 10.15 -19.99 -24.19
CA PHE A 617 9.78 -21.18 -24.96
C PHE A 617 10.46 -22.46 -24.46
N ARG A 618 9.98 -23.64 -24.87
CA ARG A 618 10.57 -24.95 -24.56
C ARG A 618 11.70 -25.27 -25.54
N ARG A 619 12.93 -25.39 -25.03
CA ARG A 619 14.12 -25.82 -25.78
C ARG A 619 14.49 -27.26 -25.41
N GLY A 620 13.62 -28.20 -25.77
CA GLY A 620 13.76 -29.62 -25.43
C GLY A 620 13.49 -29.87 -23.94
N GLU A 621 14.54 -30.19 -23.18
CA GLU A 621 14.50 -30.36 -21.72
C GLU A 621 14.89 -29.09 -20.95
N ASP A 622 15.28 -28.00 -21.61
CA ASP A 622 15.53 -26.72 -20.93
C ASP A 622 14.66 -25.59 -21.50
N MET A 623 14.66 -24.43 -20.86
CA MET A 623 13.91 -23.26 -21.29
C MET A 623 14.75 -22.34 -22.19
N GLY A 624 14.13 -21.90 -23.28
CA GLY A 624 14.62 -20.85 -24.15
C GLY A 624 14.10 -19.48 -23.73
N LEU A 625 14.93 -18.46 -23.96
CA LEU A 625 14.61 -17.04 -23.81
C LEU A 625 15.06 -16.35 -25.10
N SER A 626 14.09 -15.94 -25.91
CA SER A 626 14.29 -15.09 -27.09
C SER A 626 14.09 -13.64 -26.66
N VAL A 627 14.91 -12.72 -27.17
CA VAL A 627 14.88 -11.31 -26.75
C VAL A 627 15.01 -10.41 -27.97
N GLU A 628 13.88 -9.82 -28.35
CA GLU A 628 13.73 -8.92 -29.49
C GLU A 628 13.74 -7.47 -28.98
N LEU A 629 14.50 -6.59 -29.63
CA LEU A 629 14.43 -5.14 -29.45
C LEU A 629 13.47 -4.59 -30.50
N LEU A 630 12.38 -3.97 -30.04
CA LEU A 630 11.34 -3.43 -30.93
C LEU A 630 11.64 -1.98 -31.35
N MET A 631 12.37 -1.21 -30.53
CA MET A 631 12.85 0.14 -30.84
C MET A 631 14.25 0.39 -30.24
N ARG A 632 14.92 1.43 -30.71
CA ARG A 632 16.16 2.04 -30.16
C ARG A 632 15.99 3.56 -30.25
N GLU A 633 16.37 4.31 -29.22
CA GLU A 633 16.65 5.75 -29.34
C GLU A 633 18.13 6.06 -29.07
N PRO A 634 18.76 7.00 -29.81
CA PRO A 634 20.17 7.34 -29.63
C PRO A 634 20.38 8.27 -28.42
N ALA A 635 21.35 7.92 -27.56
CA ALA A 635 21.53 8.51 -26.23
C ALA A 635 21.92 10.01 -26.18
N TRP A 636 22.13 10.67 -27.33
CA TRP A 636 22.43 12.10 -27.44
C TRP A 636 21.19 12.98 -27.74
N ALA A 637 20.02 12.39 -27.98
CA ALA A 637 18.79 13.08 -28.38
C ALA A 637 18.03 13.78 -27.22
N ARG A 638 18.71 14.58 -26.39
CA ARG A 638 18.07 15.44 -25.39
C ARG A 638 17.91 16.88 -25.90
N GLU A 639 16.82 17.16 -26.60
CA GLU A 639 16.38 18.54 -26.82
C GLU A 639 15.85 19.13 -25.49
N GLN A 640 16.28 20.34 -25.14
CA GLN A 640 15.63 21.14 -24.09
C GLN A 640 14.44 21.88 -24.69
N ASP A 641 13.37 22.03 -23.90
CA ASP A 641 12.09 22.58 -24.36
C ASP A 641 12.28 24.00 -24.97
N PRO A 642 11.93 24.25 -26.25
CA PRO A 642 12.20 25.53 -26.92
C PRO A 642 11.63 26.75 -26.18
N THR A 643 10.54 26.56 -25.44
CA THR A 643 9.92 27.59 -24.59
C THR A 643 10.77 28.05 -23.40
N THR A 644 11.94 27.44 -23.18
CA THR A 644 12.91 27.79 -22.13
C THR A 644 14.23 28.35 -22.67
N TRP A 645 14.35 28.52 -23.99
CA TRP A 645 15.55 29.05 -24.60
C TRP A 645 15.64 30.56 -24.38
N THR A 646 16.87 31.06 -24.24
CA THR A 646 17.19 32.50 -24.09
C THR A 646 18.36 32.81 -24.99
N LEU A 647 18.45 34.03 -25.53
CA LEU A 647 19.53 34.41 -26.46
C LEU A 647 20.95 34.03 -25.96
N PRO A 648 21.33 34.27 -24.68
CA PRO A 648 22.63 33.83 -24.16
C PRO A 648 22.79 32.30 -24.05
N GLY A 649 21.69 31.59 -23.78
CA GLY A 649 21.68 30.12 -23.75
C GLY A 649 21.89 29.51 -25.13
N VAL A 650 21.22 30.05 -26.16
CA VAL A 650 21.39 29.59 -27.55
C VAL A 650 22.78 29.94 -28.07
N SER A 651 23.29 31.16 -27.82
CA SER A 651 24.68 31.53 -28.15
C SER A 651 25.70 30.58 -27.53
N ARG A 652 25.51 30.17 -26.27
CA ARG A 652 26.40 29.19 -25.62
C ARG A 652 26.35 27.81 -26.30
N VAL A 653 25.16 27.31 -26.64
CA VAL A 653 25.05 26.02 -27.34
C VAL A 653 25.62 26.11 -28.75
N LEU A 654 25.47 27.25 -29.43
CA LEU A 654 26.14 27.55 -30.71
C LEU A 654 27.67 27.52 -30.57
N GLU A 655 28.25 28.15 -29.55
CA GLU A 655 29.70 28.09 -29.28
C GLU A 655 30.19 26.67 -28.99
N GLU A 656 29.47 25.90 -28.15
CA GLU A 656 29.81 24.51 -27.83
C GLU A 656 29.72 23.59 -29.08
N VAL A 657 28.71 23.77 -29.94
CA VAL A 657 28.56 23.03 -31.21
C VAL A 657 29.61 23.46 -32.24
N THR A 658 29.87 24.76 -32.40
CA THR A 658 30.90 25.28 -33.32
C THR A 658 32.27 24.75 -32.94
N THR A 659 32.66 24.86 -31.66
CA THR A 659 33.96 24.40 -31.16
C THR A 659 34.13 22.89 -31.38
N ARG A 660 33.07 22.10 -31.21
CA ARG A 660 33.10 20.66 -31.48
C ARG A 660 33.27 20.39 -32.98
N LEU A 661 32.50 21.07 -33.85
CA LEU A 661 32.57 20.93 -35.30
C LEU A 661 33.96 21.29 -35.85
N GLU A 662 34.50 22.45 -35.45
CA GLU A 662 35.86 22.88 -35.81
C GLU A 662 36.91 21.88 -35.32
N SER A 663 36.75 21.29 -34.13
CA SER A 663 37.68 20.29 -33.61
C SER A 663 37.72 19.00 -34.45
N LEU A 664 36.60 18.62 -35.07
CA LEU A 664 36.49 17.47 -35.97
C LEU A 664 37.10 17.80 -37.34
N GLN A 665 36.69 18.91 -37.95
CA GLN A 665 37.19 19.38 -39.25
C GLN A 665 38.71 19.63 -39.21
N ALA A 666 39.23 20.22 -38.13
CA ALA A 666 40.66 20.44 -37.94
C ALA A 666 41.46 19.17 -37.62
N ALA A 667 40.81 18.06 -37.25
CA ALA A 667 41.44 16.74 -37.14
C ALA A 667 41.44 15.97 -38.48
N GLU A 668 40.50 16.29 -39.36
CA GLU A 668 40.35 15.74 -40.71
C GLU A 668 41.34 16.40 -41.68
N ALA A 669 41.42 17.73 -41.69
CA ALA A 669 42.31 18.53 -42.54
C ALA A 669 43.84 18.36 -42.28
N ARG A 670 44.23 17.58 -41.27
CA ARG A 670 45.64 17.26 -40.94
C ARG A 670 46.12 15.93 -41.54
N ARG A 671 45.31 15.26 -42.35
CA ARG A 671 45.63 13.95 -42.93
C ARG A 671 45.83 14.05 -44.44
N SER A 672 47.02 13.67 -44.91
CA SER A 672 47.31 13.36 -46.31
C SER A 672 47.28 11.85 -46.53
N ASP A 673 46.67 11.42 -47.63
CA ASP A 673 46.71 10.08 -48.23
C ASP A 673 46.18 8.88 -47.39
N GLY A 674 45.10 8.27 -47.88
CA GLY A 674 44.95 6.81 -47.88
C GLY A 674 43.86 6.15 -47.02
N GLU A 675 43.46 6.73 -45.88
CA GLU A 675 42.51 6.08 -44.95
C GLU A 675 41.18 6.83 -44.75
N ALA A 676 40.08 6.08 -44.57
CA ALA A 676 38.73 6.61 -44.43
C ALA A 676 38.47 7.26 -43.04
N PRO A 677 37.59 8.28 -42.94
CA PRO A 677 37.55 9.15 -41.77
C PRO A 677 36.66 8.67 -40.61
N PRO A 678 37.14 8.72 -39.36
CA PRO A 678 36.30 8.61 -38.17
C PRO A 678 35.86 10.02 -37.71
N GLY A 679 34.75 10.53 -38.25
CA GLY A 679 34.18 11.82 -37.80
C GLY A 679 33.12 12.45 -38.70
N GLY A 680 33.15 12.18 -40.02
CA GLY A 680 32.33 12.90 -41.01
C GLY A 680 30.82 12.96 -40.72
N VAL A 681 30.21 11.90 -40.19
CA VAL A 681 28.77 11.92 -39.84
C VAL A 681 28.48 12.84 -38.65
N GLU A 682 29.30 12.79 -37.58
CA GLU A 682 29.16 13.68 -36.42
C GLU A 682 29.39 15.15 -36.83
N ALA A 683 30.35 15.41 -37.73
CA ALA A 683 30.61 16.74 -38.26
C ALA A 683 29.44 17.28 -39.10
N VAL A 684 28.85 16.46 -39.99
CA VAL A 684 27.68 16.89 -40.79
C VAL A 684 26.46 17.13 -39.91
N GLU A 685 26.14 16.24 -38.97
CA GLU A 685 25.01 16.41 -38.04
C GLU A 685 25.17 17.65 -37.13
N LEU A 686 26.40 17.96 -36.68
CA LEU A 686 26.69 19.19 -35.94
C LEU A 686 26.60 20.44 -36.82
N GLY A 687 27.01 20.38 -38.09
CA GLY A 687 26.87 21.48 -39.05
C GLY A 687 25.41 21.85 -39.30
N GLU A 688 24.57 20.88 -39.67
CA GLU A 688 23.13 21.12 -39.87
C GLU A 688 22.43 21.56 -38.58
N ARG A 689 22.95 21.18 -37.40
CA ARG A 689 22.42 21.65 -36.11
C ARG A 689 22.86 23.08 -35.80
N LEU A 690 24.08 23.47 -36.18
CA LEU A 690 24.58 24.84 -36.02
C LEU A 690 23.76 25.84 -36.87
N GLU A 691 23.44 25.48 -38.11
CA GLU A 691 22.60 26.32 -38.97
C GLU A 691 21.18 26.50 -38.40
N ARG A 692 20.55 25.41 -37.93
CA ARG A 692 19.21 25.47 -37.29
C ARG A 692 19.20 26.32 -36.03
N LEU A 693 20.15 26.09 -35.11
CA LEU A 693 20.30 26.89 -33.90
C LEU A 693 20.61 28.37 -34.21
N SER A 694 21.30 28.67 -35.31
CA SER A 694 21.59 30.05 -35.74
C SER A 694 20.35 30.73 -36.30
N ALA A 695 19.48 30.00 -37.00
CA ALA A 695 18.19 30.49 -37.45
C ALA A 695 17.23 30.73 -36.26
N GLU A 696 17.17 29.80 -35.29
CA GLU A 696 16.39 29.97 -34.06
C GLU A 696 16.93 31.12 -33.19
N ALA A 697 18.25 31.34 -33.15
CA ALA A 697 18.85 32.51 -32.49
C ALA A 697 18.51 33.83 -33.19
N LEU A 698 18.36 33.83 -34.52
CA LEU A 698 17.89 34.99 -35.29
C LEU A 698 16.40 35.26 -35.03
N ASP A 699 15.55 34.23 -35.02
CA ASP A 699 14.11 34.37 -34.78
C ASP A 699 13.82 34.84 -33.33
N ILE A 700 14.50 34.27 -32.33
CA ILE A 700 14.45 34.77 -30.94
C ILE A 700 14.92 36.23 -30.87
N ARG A 701 15.98 36.58 -31.60
CA ARG A 701 16.53 37.95 -31.61
C ARG A 701 15.61 38.95 -32.32
N GLU A 702 14.93 38.58 -33.39
CA GLU A 702 13.95 39.45 -34.06
C GLU A 702 12.71 39.64 -33.19
N ASN A 703 12.26 38.62 -32.45
CA ASN A 703 11.17 38.77 -31.47
C ASN A 703 11.58 39.62 -30.24
N GLU A 704 12.77 39.38 -29.63
CA GLU A 704 13.29 40.22 -28.53
C GLU A 704 13.56 41.67 -28.98
N LEU A 705 13.86 41.91 -30.27
CA LEU A 705 13.96 43.26 -30.83
C LEU A 705 12.58 43.87 -31.17
N ALA A 706 11.61 43.07 -31.62
CA ALA A 706 10.25 43.55 -31.90
C ALA A 706 9.54 44.06 -30.64
N ASP A 707 9.66 43.36 -29.50
CA ASP A 707 9.18 43.87 -28.20
C ASP A 707 9.88 45.18 -27.81
N ARG A 708 11.15 45.35 -28.22
CA ARG A 708 11.94 46.55 -27.94
C ARG A 708 11.54 47.74 -28.83
N ASP A 709 11.31 47.51 -30.11
CA ASP A 709 10.76 48.50 -31.04
C ASP A 709 9.31 48.88 -30.67
N PHE A 710 8.53 47.94 -30.12
CA PHE A 710 7.20 48.20 -29.56
C PHE A 710 7.29 49.14 -28.35
N LEU A 711 8.22 48.89 -27.43
CA LEU A 711 8.48 49.76 -26.28
C LEU A 711 9.06 51.14 -26.67
N GLU A 712 9.98 51.23 -27.64
CA GLU A 712 10.42 52.52 -28.19
C GLU A 712 9.29 53.26 -28.92
N THR A 713 8.30 52.55 -29.45
CA THR A 713 7.09 53.13 -30.03
C THR A 713 6.17 53.68 -28.93
N GLU A 714 5.97 52.97 -27.81
CA GLU A 714 5.25 53.53 -26.65
C GLU A 714 5.96 54.73 -26.03
N GLU A 715 7.29 54.72 -25.88
CA GLU A 715 8.05 55.91 -25.40
C GLU A 715 7.90 57.13 -26.34
N ARG A 716 7.71 56.90 -27.64
CA ARG A 716 7.43 57.97 -28.62
C ARG A 716 5.99 58.46 -28.54
N VAL A 717 5.01 57.58 -28.36
CA VAL A 717 3.60 57.94 -28.16
C VAL A 717 3.44 58.76 -26.87
N GLY A 718 4.00 58.30 -25.75
CA GLY A 718 3.97 59.00 -24.45
C GLY A 718 4.70 60.35 -24.40
N LYS A 719 5.42 60.72 -25.46
CA LYS A 719 6.02 62.06 -25.67
C LYS A 719 5.19 62.99 -26.55
N LEU A 720 4.30 62.46 -27.40
CA LEU A 720 3.47 63.26 -28.32
C LEU A 720 2.18 63.77 -27.67
N GLU A 721 1.70 63.14 -26.60
CA GLU A 721 0.45 63.54 -25.90
C GLU A 721 0.59 64.76 -24.97
N ARG A 722 1.70 65.53 -25.03
CA ARG A 722 1.93 66.69 -24.14
C ARG A 722 1.72 68.06 -24.79
N ASP A 723 1.91 68.19 -26.10
CA ASP A 723 1.67 69.44 -26.85
C ASP A 723 0.41 69.27 -27.72
N GLY A 724 -0.76 69.52 -27.12
CA GLY A 724 -2.04 69.36 -27.79
C GLY A 724 -2.36 70.47 -28.79
N TYR A 725 -3.14 70.15 -29.83
CA TYR A 725 -3.87 71.14 -30.61
C TYR A 725 -5.24 70.63 -31.05
N GLN A 726 -6.21 71.53 -31.13
CA GLN A 726 -7.60 71.24 -31.49
C GLN A 726 -7.84 71.25 -33.00
N ASP A 727 -8.96 70.64 -33.40
CA ASP A 727 -9.75 70.88 -34.63
C ASP A 727 -9.06 71.57 -35.81
N SER A 728 -8.72 70.81 -36.86
CA SER A 728 -8.72 71.37 -38.20
C SER A 728 -9.08 70.36 -39.31
N TRP A 729 -9.80 70.86 -40.31
CA TRP A 729 -10.02 70.30 -41.66
C TRP A 729 -10.68 68.93 -41.83
N ARG A 730 -12.03 69.00 -41.92
CA ARG A 730 -12.72 68.37 -43.07
C ARG A 730 -12.02 68.75 -44.38
N HIS A 731 -12.06 67.85 -45.37
CA HIS A 731 -11.49 67.95 -46.73
C HIS A 731 -10.03 67.49 -46.91
N ASN A 732 -9.83 66.17 -46.97
CA ASN A 732 -9.12 65.62 -48.13
C ASN A 732 -9.68 64.25 -48.55
N LYS A 733 -9.47 63.85 -49.81
CA LYS A 733 -10.10 62.65 -50.40
C LYS A 733 -9.26 61.39 -50.17
N GLY A 734 -9.61 60.56 -49.18
CA GLY A 734 -8.93 59.29 -48.92
C GLY A 734 -9.82 58.24 -48.26
N ARG A 735 -10.21 57.20 -49.01
CA ARG A 735 -10.76 55.89 -48.60
C ARG A 735 -11.22 55.74 -47.12
N GLY A 736 -12.44 56.17 -46.81
CA GLY A 736 -13.03 56.09 -45.45
C GLY A 736 -14.49 55.65 -45.44
N GLY A 737 -14.80 54.48 -46.02
CA GLY A 737 -16.17 53.95 -46.10
C GLY A 737 -16.45 52.83 -45.09
N LEU A 738 -16.78 53.17 -43.85
CA LEU A 738 -17.27 52.18 -42.87
C LEU A 738 -18.65 51.65 -43.29
N ARG A 739 -18.79 50.32 -43.31
CA ARG A 739 -20.09 49.65 -43.11
C ARG A 739 -20.10 49.02 -41.70
N PRO A 740 -21.26 48.91 -41.05
CA PRO A 740 -21.34 48.35 -39.71
C PRO A 740 -20.87 46.89 -39.68
N ARG A 741 -20.29 46.48 -38.54
CA ARG A 741 -19.88 45.09 -38.30
C ARG A 741 -21.08 44.15 -38.49
N PRO A 742 -20.97 43.09 -39.32
CA PRO A 742 -21.80 41.90 -39.14
C PRO A 742 -21.59 41.37 -37.71
N SER A 743 -22.64 40.82 -37.10
CA SER A 743 -22.52 40.10 -35.84
C SER A 743 -21.61 38.89 -36.05
N TYR A 744 -20.44 38.88 -35.40
CA TYR A 744 -19.57 37.71 -35.42
C TYR A 744 -20.20 36.63 -34.53
N VAL A 745 -20.98 35.75 -35.16
CA VAL A 745 -21.22 34.41 -34.61
C VAL A 745 -19.85 33.77 -34.47
N PRO A 746 -19.48 33.19 -33.30
CA PRO A 746 -18.17 32.59 -33.12
C PRO A 746 -18.09 31.25 -33.86
N GLU A 747 -17.92 31.31 -35.19
CA GLU A 747 -17.44 30.16 -35.97
C GLU A 747 -16.00 29.84 -35.51
N PRO A 748 -15.73 28.61 -35.01
CA PRO A 748 -14.37 28.23 -34.63
C PRO A 748 -13.46 28.21 -35.85
N MET A 749 -12.23 28.73 -35.72
CA MET A 749 -11.24 28.68 -36.79
C MET A 749 -10.99 27.24 -37.28
N PRO A 750 -10.71 27.04 -38.59
CA PRO A 750 -10.53 25.72 -39.17
C PRO A 750 -9.36 24.98 -38.50
N VAL A 751 -9.70 23.86 -37.87
CA VAL A 751 -8.79 23.04 -37.07
C VAL A 751 -7.72 22.39 -37.96
N SER A 752 -6.43 22.59 -37.65
CA SER A 752 -5.32 22.10 -38.47
C SER A 752 -5.29 20.56 -38.57
N PRO A 753 -4.65 19.96 -39.59
CA PRO A 753 -4.57 18.50 -39.73
C PRO A 753 -3.94 17.80 -38.51
N GLU A 754 -2.91 18.41 -37.91
CA GLU A 754 -2.23 17.87 -36.72
C GLU A 754 -3.07 18.05 -35.44
N GLU A 755 -3.85 19.14 -35.32
CA GLU A 755 -4.82 19.33 -34.25
C GLU A 755 -6.05 18.40 -34.41
N ARG A 756 -6.41 18.01 -35.65
CA ARG A 756 -7.37 16.92 -35.92
C ARG A 756 -6.79 15.56 -35.50
N LEU A 757 -5.53 15.27 -35.80
CA LEU A 757 -4.85 14.03 -35.39
C LEU A 757 -4.69 13.90 -33.87
N ARG A 758 -4.30 14.96 -33.16
CA ARG A 758 -4.26 14.98 -31.67
C ARG A 758 -5.61 14.67 -31.02
N ARG A 759 -6.72 15.07 -31.67
CA ARG A 759 -8.09 14.75 -31.24
C ARG A 759 -8.51 13.29 -31.53
N CYS A 760 -7.70 12.56 -32.30
CA CYS A 760 -7.92 11.17 -32.74
C CYS A 760 -6.99 10.14 -32.06
N ARG A 761 -6.65 10.33 -30.78
CA ARG A 761 -6.46 9.16 -29.88
C ARG A 761 -7.72 8.27 -29.95
N PRO A 762 -7.65 6.99 -29.55
CA PRO A 762 -8.82 6.13 -29.41
C PRO A 762 -9.72 6.57 -28.25
N LYS A 763 -10.44 7.67 -28.44
CA LYS A 763 -11.85 7.71 -28.08
C LYS A 763 -12.48 6.54 -28.82
N VAL A 764 -13.02 5.58 -28.07
CA VAL A 764 -14.31 5.00 -28.45
C VAL A 764 -15.19 6.20 -28.77
N VAL A 765 -15.61 6.36 -30.03
CA VAL A 765 -16.67 7.32 -30.37
C VAL A 765 -17.80 6.99 -29.42
N ASN A 766 -18.22 7.96 -28.61
CA ASN A 766 -19.22 7.70 -27.59
C ASN A 766 -20.55 7.54 -28.32
N LEU A 767 -20.85 6.31 -28.74
CA LEU A 767 -21.99 5.90 -29.59
C LEU A 767 -23.30 6.07 -28.81
N ARG A 768 -23.64 7.35 -28.63
CA ARG A 768 -24.84 7.93 -28.02
C ARG A 768 -25.41 9.01 -28.94
N ASP A 769 -24.57 9.66 -29.76
CA ASP A 769 -25.01 10.41 -30.94
C ASP A 769 -25.26 9.46 -32.11
N GLU A 770 -26.37 8.71 -32.02
CA GLU A 770 -26.81 7.77 -33.07
C GLU A 770 -26.98 8.43 -34.44
N VAL A 771 -27.24 9.74 -34.46
CA VAL A 771 -27.57 10.53 -35.66
C VAL A 771 -26.37 10.73 -36.59
N GLU A 772 -25.19 11.11 -36.08
CA GLU A 772 -23.99 11.26 -36.93
C GLU A 772 -23.51 9.89 -37.45
N TRP A 773 -23.61 8.86 -36.62
CA TRP A 773 -23.27 7.49 -37.02
C TRP A 773 -24.22 6.99 -38.14
N LEU A 774 -25.53 7.19 -38.00
CA LEU A 774 -26.51 6.89 -39.06
C LEU A 774 -26.25 7.70 -40.34
N ALA A 775 -25.95 8.99 -40.24
CA ALA A 775 -25.66 9.84 -41.40
C ALA A 775 -24.41 9.35 -42.17
N HIS A 776 -23.33 9.00 -41.45
CA HIS A 776 -22.14 8.42 -42.04
C HIS A 776 -22.44 7.04 -42.67
N GLN A 777 -23.10 6.13 -41.96
CA GLN A 777 -23.45 4.81 -42.48
C GLN A 777 -24.34 4.89 -43.74
N LEU A 778 -25.26 5.85 -43.83
CA LEU A 778 -26.07 6.09 -45.02
C LEU A 778 -25.24 6.60 -46.21
N ALA A 779 -24.26 7.49 -45.96
CA ALA A 779 -23.35 7.99 -47.00
C ALA A 779 -22.41 6.88 -47.51
N THR A 780 -21.86 6.05 -46.62
CA THR A 780 -20.95 4.95 -46.96
C THR A 780 -21.71 3.81 -47.66
N ARG A 781 -22.97 3.55 -47.29
CA ARG A 781 -23.86 2.59 -47.98
C ARG A 781 -24.06 2.91 -49.47
N ALA A 782 -23.97 4.17 -49.87
CA ALA A 782 -24.08 4.58 -51.28
C ALA A 782 -22.83 4.25 -52.13
N ARG A 783 -21.69 3.87 -51.51
CA ARG A 783 -20.43 3.55 -52.20
C ARG A 783 -20.27 2.06 -52.58
N GLY A 784 -21.10 1.18 -52.03
CA GLY A 784 -20.98 -0.28 -52.18
C GLY A 784 -20.17 -0.95 -51.06
N MET A 785 -20.23 -2.29 -50.97
CA MET A 785 -19.45 -3.03 -49.97
C MET A 785 -18.04 -3.32 -50.46
N GLU A 786 -17.07 -3.02 -49.61
CA GLU A 786 -15.67 -3.39 -49.73
C GLU A 786 -15.45 -4.80 -49.16
N VAL A 787 -14.44 -5.51 -49.65
CA VAL A 787 -14.07 -6.85 -49.18
C VAL A 787 -12.56 -6.90 -48.94
N HIS A 788 -12.18 -7.19 -47.69
CA HIS A 788 -10.79 -7.24 -47.26
C HIS A 788 -10.51 -8.54 -46.50
N ALA A 789 -9.26 -8.98 -46.52
CA ALA A 789 -8.78 -10.00 -45.60
C ALA A 789 -7.76 -9.44 -44.61
N LEU A 790 -7.83 -9.96 -43.38
CA LEU A 790 -6.91 -9.72 -42.30
C LEU A 790 -6.15 -11.03 -42.03
N LEU A 791 -4.83 -11.03 -42.20
CA LEU A 791 -3.98 -12.10 -41.71
C LEU A 791 -3.78 -11.92 -40.20
N VAL A 792 -4.11 -12.94 -39.41
CA VAL A 792 -4.13 -12.89 -37.95
C VAL A 792 -3.16 -13.94 -37.39
N GLU A 793 -2.01 -13.49 -36.88
CA GLU A 793 -0.96 -14.36 -36.34
C GLU A 793 -0.80 -14.18 -34.82
N GLY A 794 -0.74 -15.30 -34.09
CA GLY A 794 -0.70 -15.35 -32.61
C GLY A 794 -1.79 -16.23 -31.98
N LEU A 795 -2.82 -16.64 -32.73
CA LEU A 795 -4.00 -17.35 -32.21
C LEU A 795 -4.01 -18.87 -32.42
N ALA A 796 -2.84 -19.49 -32.69
CA ALA A 796 -2.69 -20.85 -33.25
C ALA A 796 -3.55 -21.98 -32.63
N ASP A 797 -3.74 -22.01 -31.30
CA ASP A 797 -4.64 -22.97 -30.62
C ASP A 797 -5.73 -22.26 -29.78
N SER A 798 -6.09 -21.02 -30.12
CA SER A 798 -7.18 -20.29 -29.46
C SER A 798 -8.55 -20.77 -29.96
N PRO A 799 -9.55 -20.93 -29.07
CA PRO A 799 -10.91 -21.26 -29.50
C PRO A 799 -11.49 -20.13 -30.35
N THR A 800 -12.38 -20.45 -31.29
CA THR A 800 -12.95 -19.49 -32.27
C THR A 800 -13.63 -18.29 -31.60
N SER A 801 -14.13 -18.46 -30.36
CA SER A 801 -14.66 -17.40 -29.50
C SER A 801 -13.67 -16.28 -29.15
N ALA A 802 -12.36 -16.50 -29.36
CA ALA A 802 -11.31 -15.52 -29.12
C ALA A 802 -11.11 -14.57 -30.31
N LEU A 803 -11.22 -15.08 -31.56
CA LEU A 803 -11.39 -14.21 -32.74
C LEU A 803 -12.73 -13.50 -32.72
N ASP A 804 -13.78 -14.19 -32.26
CA ASP A 804 -15.12 -13.62 -32.11
C ASP A 804 -15.12 -12.39 -31.17
N ALA A 805 -14.19 -12.31 -30.20
CA ALA A 805 -13.97 -11.11 -29.41
C ALA A 805 -13.29 -9.95 -30.18
N VAL A 806 -12.34 -10.25 -31.08
CA VAL A 806 -11.76 -9.25 -32.01
C VAL A 806 -12.83 -8.72 -32.96
N VAL A 807 -13.61 -9.62 -33.56
CA VAL A 807 -14.65 -9.29 -34.54
C VAL A 807 -15.81 -8.53 -33.88
N LYS A 808 -16.20 -8.86 -32.64
CA LYS A 808 -17.20 -8.11 -31.85
C LYS A 808 -16.68 -6.78 -31.29
N GLY A 809 -15.36 -6.57 -31.27
CA GLY A 809 -14.74 -5.28 -30.96
C GLY A 809 -14.87 -4.25 -32.09
N LEU A 810 -15.15 -4.71 -33.31
CA LEU A 810 -15.48 -3.84 -34.45
C LEU A 810 -16.93 -3.34 -34.32
N PRO A 811 -17.24 -2.08 -34.72
CA PRO A 811 -18.59 -1.55 -34.64
C PRO A 811 -19.58 -2.41 -35.44
N GLN A 812 -20.66 -2.84 -34.79
CA GLN A 812 -21.58 -3.83 -35.34
C GLN A 812 -22.33 -3.29 -36.56
N GLY A 813 -22.35 -4.08 -37.64
CA GLY A 813 -22.89 -3.67 -38.95
C GLY A 813 -22.10 -4.21 -40.14
N LEU A 814 -20.90 -4.74 -39.91
CA LEU A 814 -20.08 -5.39 -40.93
C LEU A 814 -20.73 -6.72 -41.37
N GLY A 815 -20.67 -7.04 -42.67
CA GLY A 815 -21.44 -8.10 -43.30
C GLY A 815 -20.84 -9.50 -43.17
N ARG A 816 -20.71 -10.23 -44.29
CA ARG A 816 -20.31 -11.65 -44.24
C ARG A 816 -18.85 -11.79 -43.82
N VAL A 817 -18.64 -12.32 -42.63
CA VAL A 817 -17.32 -12.75 -42.13
C VAL A 817 -17.08 -14.22 -42.46
N VAL A 818 -15.87 -14.56 -42.89
CA VAL A 818 -15.44 -15.95 -43.16
C VAL A 818 -14.02 -16.13 -42.61
N VAL A 819 -13.85 -17.10 -41.70
CA VAL A 819 -12.54 -17.41 -41.09
C VAL A 819 -11.96 -18.65 -41.77
N HIS A 820 -10.74 -18.55 -42.29
CA HIS A 820 -9.97 -19.64 -42.85
C HIS A 820 -8.80 -20.00 -41.94
N GLU A 821 -8.42 -21.28 -41.88
CA GLU A 821 -7.34 -21.77 -41.01
C GLU A 821 -6.19 -22.36 -41.85
N GLU A 822 -4.95 -21.99 -41.53
CA GLU A 822 -3.73 -22.63 -42.06
C GLU A 822 -3.54 -23.95 -41.29
N HIS A 823 -3.95 -25.06 -41.90
CA HIS A 823 -3.82 -26.41 -41.37
C HIS A 823 -2.50 -27.01 -41.84
N VAL A 824 -1.73 -27.56 -40.90
CA VAL A 824 -0.49 -28.29 -41.16
C VAL A 824 -0.74 -29.76 -40.86
N GLU A 825 -0.71 -30.58 -41.90
CA GLU A 825 -0.94 -32.02 -41.85
C GLU A 825 0.25 -32.75 -41.18
N PRO A 826 0.07 -33.99 -40.69
CA PRO A 826 1.15 -34.76 -40.06
C PRO A 826 2.36 -35.06 -40.97
N ASP A 827 2.20 -35.00 -42.30
CA ASP A 827 3.28 -35.16 -43.28
C ASP A 827 3.99 -33.83 -43.61
N GLY A 828 3.54 -32.71 -43.04
CA GLY A 828 4.08 -31.37 -43.26
C GLY A 828 3.46 -30.61 -44.44
N THR A 829 2.48 -31.19 -45.16
CA THR A 829 1.72 -30.44 -46.17
C THR A 829 0.83 -29.37 -45.53
N ILE A 830 0.59 -28.28 -46.26
CA ILE A 830 -0.23 -27.15 -45.81
C ILE A 830 -1.55 -27.18 -46.57
N SER A 831 -2.66 -27.29 -45.83
CA SER A 831 -4.03 -27.22 -46.32
C SER A 831 -4.73 -25.96 -45.76
N TRP A 832 -5.77 -25.49 -46.44
CA TRP A 832 -6.58 -24.35 -45.98
C TRP A 832 -8.00 -24.79 -45.70
N ALA A 833 -8.41 -24.72 -44.43
CA ALA A 833 -9.72 -25.18 -43.99
C ALA A 833 -10.79 -24.08 -44.03
N ALA A 834 -12.04 -24.49 -44.23
CA ALA A 834 -13.22 -23.63 -44.21
C ALA A 834 -13.82 -23.57 -42.79
N PRO A 835 -14.49 -22.47 -42.39
CA PRO A 835 -14.95 -22.31 -41.02
C PRO A 835 -15.97 -23.38 -40.62
N GLY A 836 -15.72 -24.07 -39.51
CA GLY A 836 -16.60 -25.13 -38.99
C GLY A 836 -16.33 -26.53 -39.54
N SER A 837 -15.29 -26.74 -40.37
CA SER A 837 -14.88 -28.09 -40.75
C SER A 837 -14.30 -28.88 -39.56
N ALA A 838 -14.57 -30.19 -39.49
CA ALA A 838 -14.09 -31.04 -38.40
C ALA A 838 -12.58 -31.33 -38.51
N ARG A 839 -11.78 -30.75 -37.61
CA ARG A 839 -10.31 -30.91 -37.54
C ARG A 839 -9.93 -32.39 -37.31
N PRO A 840 -9.21 -33.06 -38.24
CA PRO A 840 -8.76 -34.44 -38.05
C PRO A 840 -7.72 -34.57 -36.93
N ALA A 841 -7.62 -35.77 -36.35
CA ALA A 841 -6.66 -36.03 -35.28
C ALA A 841 -5.22 -36.01 -35.81
N GLY A 842 -4.41 -35.05 -35.33
CA GLY A 842 -3.00 -34.88 -35.73
C GLY A 842 -2.71 -33.55 -36.44
N VAL A 843 -3.72 -32.89 -37.02
CA VAL A 843 -3.57 -31.62 -37.74
C VAL A 843 -3.30 -30.46 -36.78
N ARG A 844 -2.31 -29.62 -37.08
CA ARG A 844 -1.96 -28.42 -36.31
C ARG A 844 -2.44 -27.16 -37.04
N VAL A 845 -3.21 -26.31 -36.36
CA VAL A 845 -3.50 -24.96 -36.86
C VAL A 845 -2.29 -24.08 -36.59
N ARG A 846 -1.85 -23.30 -37.58
CA ARG A 846 -0.66 -22.43 -37.49
C ARG A 846 -1.00 -20.95 -37.56
N ARG A 847 -2.01 -20.58 -38.35
CA ARG A 847 -2.49 -19.20 -38.55
C ARG A 847 -4.00 -19.21 -38.84
N GLN A 848 -4.65 -18.08 -38.64
CA GLN A 848 -6.04 -17.85 -39.03
C GLN A 848 -6.13 -16.57 -39.88
N VAL A 849 -7.04 -16.57 -40.84
CA VAL A 849 -7.25 -15.47 -41.79
C VAL A 849 -8.73 -15.11 -41.78
N VAL A 850 -9.06 -13.84 -41.61
CA VAL A 850 -10.44 -13.36 -41.54
C VAL A 850 -10.76 -12.56 -42.80
N SER A 851 -11.63 -13.09 -43.65
CA SER A 851 -12.25 -12.34 -44.74
C SER A 851 -13.50 -11.63 -44.22
N MET A 852 -13.66 -10.35 -44.55
CA MET A 852 -14.76 -9.51 -44.13
C MET A 852 -15.30 -8.69 -45.31
N ALA A 853 -16.63 -8.59 -45.43
CA ALA A 853 -17.31 -7.85 -46.49
C ALA A 853 -18.28 -6.81 -45.89
N ALA A 854 -18.02 -5.51 -46.05
CA ALA A 854 -18.78 -4.43 -45.42
C ALA A 854 -18.58 -3.05 -46.10
N PHE A 855 -19.42 -2.07 -45.76
CA PHE A 855 -19.29 -0.69 -46.23
C PHE A 855 -18.21 0.07 -45.43
N GLY A 856 -17.28 0.77 -46.10
CA GLY A 856 -16.24 1.58 -45.43
C GLY A 856 -15.22 0.77 -44.62
N LEU A 857 -14.98 -0.47 -45.01
CA LEU A 857 -14.15 -1.41 -44.29
C LEU A 857 -12.67 -1.00 -44.32
N SER A 858 -12.19 -0.40 -45.40
CA SER A 858 -10.85 0.22 -45.51
C SER A 858 -10.65 1.32 -44.46
N GLU A 859 -11.61 2.24 -44.32
CA GLU A 859 -11.52 3.38 -43.38
C GLU A 859 -11.47 2.90 -41.92
N VAL A 860 -12.10 1.76 -41.59
CA VAL A 860 -12.04 1.13 -40.26
C VAL A 860 -10.75 0.33 -40.05
N LEU A 861 -10.40 -0.57 -40.97
CA LEU A 861 -9.29 -1.52 -40.79
C LEU A 861 -7.91 -0.88 -40.88
N ALA A 862 -7.76 0.27 -41.55
CA ALA A 862 -6.51 1.03 -41.57
C ALA A 862 -6.03 1.48 -40.17
N THR A 863 -6.90 1.46 -39.15
CA THR A 863 -6.54 1.75 -37.76
C THR A 863 -6.00 0.55 -36.97
N LEU A 864 -5.98 -0.66 -37.57
CA LEU A 864 -5.68 -1.92 -36.91
C LEU A 864 -4.45 -2.65 -37.46
N GLU A 865 -3.77 -2.09 -38.46
CA GLU A 865 -2.60 -2.69 -39.09
C GLU A 865 -1.36 -2.62 -38.18
N GLY A 866 -0.71 -3.76 -37.94
CA GLY A 866 0.45 -3.89 -37.06
C GLY A 866 0.30 -5.00 -36.02
N TYR A 867 0.46 -4.67 -34.74
CA TYR A 867 0.29 -5.59 -33.61
C TYR A 867 -0.70 -4.99 -32.59
N ALA A 868 -1.79 -5.71 -32.35
CA ALA A 868 -2.84 -5.31 -31.41
C ALA A 868 -2.80 -6.20 -30.14
N LEU A 869 -3.02 -5.60 -28.97
CA LEU A 869 -3.14 -6.35 -27.71
C LEU A 869 -4.61 -6.76 -27.50
N VAL A 870 -4.92 -8.02 -27.74
CA VAL A 870 -6.28 -8.57 -27.69
C VAL A 870 -6.52 -9.27 -26.35
N HIS A 871 -7.58 -8.92 -25.63
CA HIS A 871 -8.00 -9.65 -24.44
C HIS A 871 -8.76 -10.93 -24.81
N LEU A 872 -8.07 -12.07 -24.76
CA LEU A 872 -8.66 -13.41 -24.93
C LEU A 872 -9.30 -13.85 -23.59
N GLY A 873 -10.28 -13.08 -23.13
CA GLY A 873 -10.82 -13.17 -21.78
C GLY A 873 -9.80 -12.71 -20.73
N VAL A 874 -9.34 -13.64 -19.89
CA VAL A 874 -8.53 -13.35 -18.69
C VAL A 874 -7.08 -12.95 -19.03
N ARG A 875 -6.57 -13.31 -20.22
CA ARG A 875 -5.19 -13.00 -20.63
C ARG A 875 -5.17 -12.09 -21.86
N PRO A 876 -4.38 -11.00 -21.87
CA PRO A 876 -4.04 -10.31 -23.11
C PRO A 876 -3.06 -11.17 -23.92
N ALA A 877 -3.28 -11.25 -25.23
CA ALA A 877 -2.34 -11.82 -26.20
C ALA A 877 -1.98 -10.73 -27.21
N LEU A 878 -0.71 -10.66 -27.61
CA LEU A 878 -0.30 -9.81 -28.73
C LEU A 878 -0.62 -10.54 -30.03
N VAL A 879 -1.38 -9.90 -30.91
CA VAL A 879 -1.85 -10.48 -32.17
C VAL A 879 -1.40 -9.58 -33.31
N ARG A 880 -0.67 -10.15 -34.28
CA ARG A 880 -0.33 -9.44 -35.52
C ARG A 880 -1.58 -9.39 -36.40
N VAL A 881 -1.90 -8.21 -36.92
CA VAL A 881 -3.03 -7.96 -37.81
C VAL A 881 -2.48 -7.24 -39.04
N GLU A 882 -2.58 -7.86 -40.21
CA GLU A 882 -1.96 -7.40 -41.45
C GLU A 882 -3.01 -7.40 -42.57
N LEU A 883 -3.16 -6.25 -43.26
CA LEU A 883 -4.20 -6.07 -44.27
C LEU A 883 -3.75 -6.67 -45.60
N LEU A 884 -4.62 -7.46 -46.24
CA LEU A 884 -4.36 -8.04 -47.56
C LEU A 884 -5.23 -7.36 -48.62
N ALA A 885 -4.58 -6.92 -49.70
CA ALA A 885 -5.22 -6.35 -50.88
C ALA A 885 -5.80 -7.44 -51.82
N ASP A 886 -6.75 -6.99 -52.65
CA ASP A 886 -7.45 -7.73 -53.70
C ASP A 886 -8.28 -8.97 -53.29
N ALA A 887 -9.60 -8.80 -53.35
CA ALA A 887 -10.60 -9.82 -53.11
C ALA A 887 -10.78 -10.92 -54.20
N PRO A 888 -10.53 -10.70 -55.51
CA PRO A 888 -10.91 -11.69 -56.55
C PRO A 888 -10.25 -13.07 -56.43
N ASP A 889 -9.07 -13.14 -55.81
CA ASP A 889 -8.27 -14.38 -55.75
C ASP A 889 -7.68 -14.64 -54.35
N LEU A 890 -8.45 -14.23 -53.33
CA LEU A 890 -8.06 -14.03 -51.93
C LEU A 890 -7.07 -15.07 -51.36
N MET A 891 -7.36 -16.36 -51.48
CA MET A 891 -6.52 -17.43 -50.90
C MET A 891 -5.18 -17.61 -51.64
N LYS A 892 -5.07 -17.19 -52.90
CA LYS A 892 -3.79 -17.12 -53.62
C LYS A 892 -2.95 -15.95 -53.11
N SER A 893 -3.56 -14.79 -52.85
CA SER A 893 -2.89 -13.62 -52.24
C SER A 893 -2.35 -13.95 -50.84
N VAL A 894 -3.19 -14.55 -49.98
CA VAL A 894 -2.81 -15.08 -48.66
C VAL A 894 -1.60 -16.02 -48.78
N SER A 895 -1.70 -17.04 -49.64
CA SER A 895 -0.66 -18.06 -49.79
C SER A 895 0.66 -17.48 -50.32
N ARG A 896 0.60 -16.49 -51.23
CA ARG A 896 1.78 -15.78 -51.74
C ARG A 896 2.46 -14.95 -50.65
N ALA A 897 1.70 -14.15 -49.91
CA ALA A 897 2.24 -13.33 -48.81
C ALA A 897 2.91 -14.21 -47.73
N VAL A 898 2.25 -15.31 -47.35
CA VAL A 898 2.81 -16.34 -46.47
C VAL A 898 4.11 -16.92 -47.01
N ALA A 899 4.13 -17.36 -48.28
CA ALA A 899 5.30 -18.03 -48.87
C ALA A 899 6.51 -17.10 -48.97
N THR A 900 6.35 -15.87 -49.45
CA THR A 900 7.42 -14.87 -49.53
C THR A 900 8.01 -14.58 -48.14
N ARG A 901 7.16 -14.42 -47.12
CA ARG A 901 7.58 -14.07 -45.77
C ARG A 901 8.28 -15.22 -45.05
N ASP A 902 7.79 -16.45 -45.20
CA ASP A 902 8.42 -17.63 -44.59
C ASP A 902 9.74 -18.00 -45.33
N ALA A 903 9.86 -17.70 -46.64
CA ALA A 903 11.11 -17.82 -47.38
C ALA A 903 12.20 -16.84 -46.91
N VAL A 904 11.86 -15.56 -46.64
CA VAL A 904 12.80 -14.60 -46.04
C VAL A 904 13.29 -15.12 -44.67
N LYS A 905 12.37 -15.57 -43.81
CA LYS A 905 12.73 -16.14 -42.49
C LYS A 905 13.56 -17.43 -42.58
N LEU A 906 13.46 -18.19 -43.68
CA LEU A 906 14.31 -19.35 -43.94
C LEU A 906 15.72 -18.93 -44.35
N ALA A 907 15.83 -18.01 -45.33
CA ALA A 907 17.11 -17.49 -45.80
C ALA A 907 17.94 -16.85 -44.66
N GLU A 908 17.32 -16.06 -43.77
CA GLU A 908 17.99 -15.51 -42.59
C GLU A 908 18.55 -16.60 -41.65
N ARG A 909 17.82 -17.72 -41.49
CA ARG A 909 18.23 -18.83 -40.62
C ARG A 909 19.33 -19.67 -41.24
N GLU A 910 19.32 -19.83 -42.57
CA GLU A 910 20.34 -20.57 -43.30
C GLU A 910 21.64 -19.76 -43.42
N ALA A 911 21.57 -18.46 -43.67
CA ALA A 911 22.73 -17.56 -43.65
C ALA A 911 23.44 -17.54 -42.28
N ARG A 912 22.69 -17.55 -41.17
CA ARG A 912 23.24 -17.71 -39.81
C ARG A 912 23.84 -19.09 -39.57
N ARG A 913 23.24 -20.16 -40.09
CA ARG A 913 23.78 -21.54 -39.98
C ARG A 913 25.06 -21.74 -40.80
N ALA A 914 25.18 -21.06 -41.93
CA ALA A 914 26.36 -21.12 -42.80
C ALA A 914 27.57 -20.33 -42.27
N GLY A 915 27.42 -19.58 -41.17
CA GLY A 915 28.48 -18.70 -40.62
C GLY A 915 28.79 -17.47 -41.48
N LEU A 916 28.05 -17.25 -42.57
CA LEU A 916 28.21 -16.12 -43.49
C LEU A 916 27.70 -14.78 -42.90
N VAL A 917 27.10 -14.83 -41.71
CA VAL A 917 26.64 -13.67 -40.94
C VAL A 917 27.37 -13.69 -39.59
N PRO A 918 28.34 -12.79 -39.35
CA PRO A 918 28.92 -12.57 -38.03
C PRO A 918 27.86 -12.12 -37.01
N GLU A 919 28.16 -12.19 -35.71
CA GLU A 919 27.39 -11.44 -34.69
C GLU A 919 27.68 -9.92 -34.80
N SER A 920 27.23 -9.31 -35.90
CA SER A 920 27.24 -7.85 -36.07
C SER A 920 26.03 -7.24 -35.34
N PRO A 921 26.22 -6.20 -34.51
CA PRO A 921 25.12 -5.52 -33.83
C PRO A 921 24.29 -4.71 -34.83
N GLN A 922 23.20 -5.33 -35.31
CA GLN A 922 22.35 -4.89 -36.42
C GLN A 922 23.03 -5.07 -37.79
N GLY A 923 22.25 -5.52 -38.77
CA GLY A 923 22.74 -5.87 -40.10
C GLY A 923 22.39 -4.84 -41.16
N ARG A 924 23.30 -4.67 -42.13
CA ARG A 924 22.96 -4.37 -43.52
C ARG A 924 23.87 -5.21 -44.42
N VAL A 925 23.28 -5.91 -45.36
CA VAL A 925 23.96 -6.31 -46.60
C VAL A 925 23.94 -5.09 -47.53
N VAL A 926 24.96 -4.97 -48.37
CA VAL A 926 25.13 -3.91 -49.37
C VAL A 926 24.54 -4.38 -50.70
N MET A 927 24.00 -3.45 -51.50
CA MET A 927 23.98 -3.57 -52.95
C MET A 927 24.57 -2.29 -53.56
N GLU A 928 25.32 -2.47 -54.64
CA GLU A 928 26.19 -1.44 -55.24
C GLU A 928 25.45 -0.56 -56.25
N GLY A 929 26.15 0.49 -56.71
CA GLY A 929 25.70 1.46 -57.72
C GLY A 929 25.14 0.84 -59.00
N GLU A 930 24.14 1.49 -59.61
CA GLU A 930 23.59 1.04 -60.90
C GLU A 930 24.38 1.50 -62.15
N PRO A 931 25.51 2.25 -62.06
CA PRO A 931 25.71 3.52 -61.36
C PRO A 931 24.51 4.50 -61.33
N GLU A 932 23.39 4.22 -62.01
CA GLU A 932 22.17 5.03 -62.11
C GLU A 932 21.30 5.10 -60.82
N ASN A 933 21.92 4.94 -59.65
CA ASN A 933 21.41 5.29 -58.29
C ASN A 933 20.20 4.52 -57.67
N VAL A 934 20.39 3.21 -57.46
CA VAL A 934 20.16 2.45 -56.20
C VAL A 934 19.23 3.03 -55.13
N VAL A 935 18.28 2.20 -54.65
CA VAL A 935 17.51 2.43 -53.41
C VAL A 935 17.62 1.24 -52.47
N HIS A 936 18.35 1.37 -51.35
CA HIS A 936 18.48 0.30 -50.34
C HIS A 936 18.94 0.86 -48.97
N LEU A 937 18.50 0.41 -47.78
CA LEU A 937 17.40 -0.48 -47.36
C LEU A 937 16.88 -0.06 -45.97
N GLY A 938 15.60 -0.33 -45.69
CA GLY A 938 14.99 -0.21 -44.34
C GLY A 938 13.88 0.84 -44.18
N SER A 939 13.70 1.73 -45.17
CA SER A 939 12.84 2.92 -45.05
C SER A 939 12.03 3.28 -46.31
N GLY A 940 12.16 2.48 -47.38
CA GLY A 940 11.28 2.44 -48.56
C GLY A 940 11.32 3.67 -49.51
N ARG A 941 12.22 4.60 -49.26
CA ARG A 941 12.35 5.91 -49.92
C ARG A 941 13.80 6.07 -50.41
N THR A 942 14.10 7.11 -51.19
CA THR A 942 15.52 7.51 -51.33
C THR A 942 16.15 7.74 -49.94
N PRO A 943 17.48 7.59 -49.76
CA PRO A 943 18.10 7.74 -48.44
C PRO A 943 17.79 9.08 -47.74
N SER A 944 17.55 10.15 -48.51
CA SER A 944 17.12 11.46 -48.02
C SER A 944 15.64 11.49 -47.61
N GLU A 945 14.72 11.17 -48.53
CA GLU A 945 13.27 11.11 -48.25
C GLU A 945 12.96 10.20 -47.05
N SER A 946 13.74 9.12 -46.88
CA SER A 946 13.66 8.13 -45.79
C SER A 946 13.62 8.75 -44.39
N VAL A 947 14.26 9.89 -44.19
CA VAL A 947 14.33 10.58 -42.90
C VAL A 947 13.08 11.42 -42.66
N ALA A 948 12.56 12.12 -43.67
CA ALA A 948 11.56 13.19 -43.51
C ALA A 948 10.22 12.76 -42.87
N TRP A 949 9.63 11.62 -43.24
CA TRP A 949 8.35 11.15 -42.66
C TRP A 949 8.52 10.58 -41.25
N ALA A 950 9.67 9.97 -40.93
CA ALA A 950 9.98 9.56 -39.55
C ALA A 950 10.27 10.78 -38.67
N ALA A 951 10.95 11.78 -39.23
CA ALA A 951 11.06 13.13 -38.69
C ALA A 951 9.75 13.93 -38.75
N ARG A 952 8.62 13.32 -39.17
CA ARG A 952 7.26 13.84 -38.94
C ARG A 952 6.51 13.04 -37.87
N VAL A 953 7.14 13.04 -36.69
CA VAL A 953 6.54 13.66 -35.50
C VAL A 953 5.35 12.89 -34.90
N LEU A 954 5.48 12.14 -33.81
CA LEU A 954 6.59 11.90 -32.85
C LEU A 954 7.05 13.07 -31.94
N ARG A 955 7.09 14.33 -32.37
CA ARG A 955 7.23 15.49 -31.44
C ARG A 955 5.91 15.82 -30.74
N ASP A 956 4.78 15.68 -31.43
CA ASP A 956 3.56 16.43 -31.10
C ASP A 956 2.44 15.66 -30.39
N SER A 957 2.87 15.07 -29.28
CA SER A 957 2.18 15.13 -27.98
C SER A 957 1.07 14.12 -27.64
N ALA A 958 1.02 13.55 -26.41
CA ALA A 958 2.04 13.43 -25.34
C ALA A 958 2.86 14.69 -24.97
N ARG A 959 2.23 15.84 -24.70
CA ARG A 959 1.63 16.16 -23.39
C ARG A 959 0.26 16.84 -23.59
N GLY A 960 -0.84 16.39 -22.98
CA GLY A 960 -1.04 15.21 -22.15
C GLY A 960 -2.48 15.11 -21.62
N GLY A 961 -2.76 14.14 -20.74
CA GLY A 961 -4.03 14.01 -20.01
C GLY A 961 -5.06 13.08 -20.67
N HIS A 962 -4.97 11.76 -20.52
CA HIS A 962 -3.90 10.96 -19.89
C HIS A 962 -3.51 9.84 -20.85
#